data_AF-A0A2E9LYS4-F1
#
_entry.id   AF-A0A2E9LYS4-F1
#
_cell.length_a   1.000
_cell.length_b   1.000
_cell.length_c   1.000
_cell.angle_alpha   90.00
_cell.angle_beta   90.00
_cell.angle_gamma   90.00
#
_symmetry.space_group_name_H-M   'P 1'
#
loop_
_entity.id
_entity.type
_entity.pdbx_description
1 polymer ?
#
loop_
_entity_poly.entity_id
_entity_poly.type
_entity_poly.pdbx_seq_one_letter_code
_entity_poly.pdbx_strand_id
1 'polypeptide(L)'
;MNRERAVFITSHAPTSRSIDHSSGITLNQIILTSILVASIFISLDTGAAPIIQPSAPGQSSKELSADQAIKIANTSYTAGDAQFMRDMIPHHQQALAMSRLAPSRTNSTAILDIAGRIEAAQGDEIAFMRQWLISRGESLSQSAGNHEHHTMRGMATPEQMEMLADASAMDFNRQFLTLMITHHEGALYMVEDLMEQPGAAYDPVLFEFTNDVTNDQSKEIERMHKVLLGLSDDPRARLAPGLDDAQEAIWNLRKVAVLAKPAGFYDPANPAELPPERFLYHDSNEKGADGKDRAHDMASTADSAPASLHHHVTAHNHEPAETDGNGDDTGLVQHSLSHKKSINAGAVTAGTSGDGDQDANKTELRSPLLSFSNTDIAFRDDIMVAGSYHGFNIYQLDENGVPKLMASVVCPGGQGDVSIVDHLLIMSVEETRGRVDCGLQGVQAEISEKRFRGLRIFDISQLTRPRQVGAVQTCRGSHTHSVVSGPDTQGNIIVYNSGISRVRDAEELPGCFDESPGDDRTALFRIDVIEIPMHKPAEARIIDSPAVFADPETGALGGLWRGGDHGEDTQETYRTDQCHDITVFPELNIAAGACSGNGILFDISDPRAPERIDAVEDTGFAYWHSATFNNEGTKVLFTDEWGGGTRPRCRAYDPLTWGADAIYDIVDNKLVFQSHFKMPAPQGETENCVAHNGSIIPVPGRDIFVQAWYQGGVSVVDFTDSANPVEIAYFDRGPIDADDLVTGGYWSTYWYQGKIYGTEIIRGIDVLALVPSEHLTDNEIAAAALADHGAVFNPQQQFPASWPVAPVVSMAYLDQLVRANPGQAQTLAPLYETLQLAEVLLEKDEQDTTIVSSLIDWAESPTLARADALRDSLYDLSKKLGVPAPTRLISQTAP
;
A
#
# COMPACT_ATOMS: atom_id res chain seq x y z
N MET A 1 50.96 -24.53 32.28
CA MET A 1 51.20 -25.92 32.72
C MET A 1 50.37 -26.82 31.81
N ASN A 2 50.75 -27.04 30.55
CA ASN A 2 51.82 -27.89 30.02
C ASN A 2 51.89 -29.32 30.56
N ARG A 3 51.58 -30.25 29.64
CA ARG A 3 52.24 -31.55 29.31
C ARG A 3 51.42 -32.82 29.56
N GLU A 4 50.99 -33.48 28.47
CA GLU A 4 51.73 -34.44 27.60
C GLU A 4 51.70 -35.86 28.18
N ARG A 5 51.05 -36.81 27.50
CA ARG A 5 51.58 -37.72 26.44
C ARG A 5 52.52 -38.81 26.96
N ALA A 6 52.37 -39.94 26.26
CA ALA A 6 53.29 -41.06 26.05
C ALA A 6 53.03 -42.31 26.94
N VAL A 7 52.63 -43.48 26.41
CA VAL A 7 53.11 -44.30 25.28
C VAL A 7 54.30 -45.21 25.68
N PHE A 8 54.08 -46.51 25.43
CA PHE A 8 55.00 -47.52 24.85
C PHE A 8 55.66 -48.64 25.69
N ILE A 9 55.49 -49.85 25.13
CA ILE A 9 56.35 -51.07 25.04
C ILE A 9 56.69 -51.81 26.34
N THR A 10 56.50 -53.13 26.45
CA THR A 10 57.32 -54.25 25.93
C THR A 10 56.89 -55.47 26.76
N SER A 11 57.05 -56.77 26.47
CA SER A 11 57.55 -57.60 25.37
C SER A 11 57.61 -59.05 25.91
N HIS A 12 57.75 -60.04 25.03
CA HIS A 12 58.25 -61.41 25.27
C HIS A 12 57.30 -62.50 25.85
N ALA A 13 56.92 -63.42 24.95
CA ALA A 13 56.66 -64.84 25.20
C ALA A 13 58.00 -65.62 25.42
N PRO A 14 58.12 -66.97 25.40
CA PRO A 14 57.15 -68.10 25.33
C PRO A 14 57.53 -69.31 26.26
N THR A 15 57.08 -70.53 25.90
CA THR A 15 57.44 -71.91 26.37
C THR A 15 56.38 -72.58 27.28
N SER A 16 55.93 -73.84 27.12
CA SER A 16 56.36 -74.98 26.30
C SER A 16 55.33 -76.15 26.33
N ARG A 17 55.47 -77.07 25.34
CA ARG A 17 55.13 -78.52 25.29
C ARG A 17 53.63 -78.93 25.27
N SER A 18 53.05 -79.56 24.23
CA SER A 18 53.37 -80.70 23.33
C SER A 18 52.89 -82.07 23.86
N ILE A 19 52.41 -82.92 22.93
CA ILE A 19 52.21 -84.41 22.94
C ILE A 19 50.73 -84.82 23.15
N ASP A 20 50.06 -85.68 22.36
CA ASP A 20 50.44 -86.52 21.21
C ASP A 20 49.23 -86.94 20.34
N HIS A 21 49.58 -87.47 19.16
CA HIS A 21 48.86 -88.16 18.08
C HIS A 21 47.65 -89.07 18.37
N SER A 22 46.69 -89.13 17.43
CA SER A 22 46.63 -90.22 16.42
C SER A 22 45.42 -90.12 15.47
N SER A 23 45.68 -90.50 14.22
CA SER A 23 44.83 -90.38 13.03
C SER A 23 43.93 -91.60 12.80
N GLY A 24 42.83 -91.43 12.04
CA GLY A 24 42.08 -92.55 11.47
C GLY A 24 40.99 -92.10 10.49
N ILE A 25 41.30 -92.14 9.19
CA ILE A 25 40.36 -92.02 8.07
C ILE A 25 39.77 -93.40 7.77
N THR A 26 38.46 -93.52 7.56
CA THR A 26 37.89 -94.53 6.64
C THR A 26 36.58 -94.07 6.00
N LEU A 27 36.32 -94.67 4.84
CA LEU A 27 35.47 -94.29 3.72
C LEU A 27 34.09 -95.00 3.76
N ASN A 28 33.15 -94.51 2.94
CA ASN A 28 31.96 -95.16 2.35
C ASN A 28 30.54 -94.92 2.94
N GLN A 29 29.79 -94.09 2.18
CA GLN A 29 28.56 -94.41 1.42
C GLN A 29 27.25 -94.86 2.12
N ILE A 30 26.16 -94.14 1.76
CA ILE A 30 24.79 -94.58 1.39
C ILE A 30 23.61 -94.33 2.40
N ILE A 31 22.66 -93.48 1.94
CA ILE A 31 21.18 -93.43 2.15
C ILE A 31 20.66 -92.99 3.53
N LEU A 32 19.54 -92.28 3.75
CA LEU A 32 18.60 -91.35 3.06
C LEU A 32 17.52 -91.07 4.15
N THR A 33 16.89 -89.88 4.19
CA THR A 33 15.74 -89.44 5.07
C THR A 33 16.12 -89.15 6.54
N SER A 34 15.83 -88.03 7.23
CA SER A 34 14.75 -87.03 7.15
C SER A 34 15.09 -85.76 7.97
N ILE A 35 14.70 -84.58 7.45
CA ILE A 35 14.05 -83.45 8.15
C ILE A 35 14.88 -82.47 9.03
N LEU A 36 14.89 -81.22 8.53
CA LEU A 36 14.82 -79.89 9.18
C LEU A 36 16.09 -79.07 9.54
N VAL A 37 16.12 -77.89 8.89
CA VAL A 37 16.68 -76.58 9.28
C VAL A 37 18.11 -76.21 8.82
N ALA A 38 18.13 -75.08 8.08
CA ALA A 38 19.19 -74.07 7.90
C ALA A 38 19.85 -73.96 6.51
N SER A 39 19.80 -72.72 6.00
CA SER A 39 20.63 -72.13 4.94
C SER A 39 20.02 -72.04 3.53
N ILE A 40 18.94 -71.26 3.41
CA ILE A 40 18.74 -70.39 2.24
C ILE A 40 19.78 -69.27 2.36
N PHE A 41 20.77 -69.23 1.46
CA PHE A 41 21.56 -68.02 1.22
C PHE A 41 20.74 -67.10 0.32
N ILE A 42 19.97 -66.19 0.91
CA ILE A 42 19.62 -64.93 0.24
C ILE A 42 20.90 -64.11 0.29
N SER A 43 21.54 -63.90 -0.87
CA SER A 43 22.47 -62.79 -1.03
C SER A 43 21.65 -61.52 -0.83
N LEU A 44 21.80 -60.86 0.32
CA LEU A 44 21.54 -59.42 0.39
C LEU A 44 22.64 -58.78 -0.44
N ASP A 45 22.36 -58.60 -1.73
CA ASP A 45 23.08 -57.60 -2.50
C ASP A 45 22.60 -56.25 -1.96
N THR A 46 23.42 -55.61 -1.14
CA THR A 46 23.23 -54.21 -0.75
C THR A 46 23.59 -53.35 -1.95
N GLY A 47 22.82 -53.47 -3.04
CA GLY A 47 22.86 -52.55 -4.15
C GLY A 47 22.28 -51.23 -3.66
N ALA A 48 23.12 -50.20 -3.53
CA ALA A 48 22.64 -48.84 -3.27
C ALA A 48 21.55 -48.49 -4.30
N ALA A 49 20.48 -47.84 -3.84
CA ALA A 49 19.38 -47.44 -4.73
C ALA A 49 19.94 -46.65 -5.94
N PRO A 50 19.45 -46.92 -7.17
CA PRO A 50 19.94 -46.25 -8.36
C PRO A 50 19.66 -44.75 -8.26
N ILE A 51 20.69 -43.93 -8.50
CA ILE A 51 20.58 -42.46 -8.47
C ILE A 51 20.08 -42.03 -9.84
N ILE A 52 18.87 -41.49 -9.90
CA ILE A 52 18.22 -41.15 -11.17
C ILE A 52 18.17 -39.62 -11.31
N GLN A 53 18.68 -39.11 -12.44
CA GLN A 53 18.54 -37.71 -12.85
C GLN A 53 17.38 -37.60 -13.85
N PRO A 54 16.27 -36.92 -13.49
CA PRO A 54 15.20 -36.61 -14.43
C PRO A 54 15.70 -35.72 -15.58
N SER A 55 15.11 -35.87 -16.76
CA SER A 55 15.35 -35.00 -17.93
C SER A 55 14.14 -34.09 -18.16
N ALA A 56 14.21 -33.21 -19.17
CA ALA A 56 13.10 -32.32 -19.54
C ALA A 56 11.77 -33.09 -19.75
N PRO A 57 10.60 -32.45 -19.54
CA PRO A 57 9.30 -33.09 -19.70
C PRO A 57 9.17 -33.84 -21.03
N GLY A 58 8.81 -35.13 -20.97
CA GLY A 58 8.69 -36.00 -22.14
C GLY A 58 9.95 -36.75 -22.56
N GLN A 59 11.09 -36.60 -21.86
CA GLN A 59 12.29 -37.41 -22.08
C GLN A 59 12.58 -38.43 -20.97
N SER A 60 13.23 -39.53 -21.33
CA SER A 60 13.60 -40.60 -20.41
C SER A 60 14.69 -40.15 -19.44
N SER A 61 14.52 -40.47 -18.15
CA SER A 61 15.49 -40.22 -17.09
C SER A 61 16.81 -40.96 -17.31
N LYS A 62 17.92 -40.37 -16.82
CA LYS A 62 19.27 -40.95 -16.87
C LYS A 62 19.66 -41.51 -15.52
N GLU A 63 20.34 -42.64 -15.50
CA GLU A 63 20.93 -43.21 -14.28
C GLU A 63 22.36 -42.68 -14.10
N LEU A 64 22.65 -42.17 -12.90
CA LEU A 64 23.95 -41.64 -12.51
C LEU A 64 24.69 -42.68 -11.66
N SER A 65 25.99 -42.84 -11.88
CA SER A 65 26.82 -43.61 -10.95
C SER A 65 27.00 -42.87 -9.62
N ALA A 66 27.28 -43.60 -8.53
CA ALA A 66 27.59 -42.98 -7.23
C ALA A 66 28.73 -41.95 -7.34
N ASP A 67 29.77 -42.23 -8.13
CA ASP A 67 30.87 -41.28 -8.38
C ASP A 67 30.43 -40.05 -9.17
N GLN A 68 29.47 -40.17 -10.10
CA GLN A 68 28.90 -39.04 -10.85
C GLN A 68 27.97 -38.19 -9.97
N ALA A 69 27.16 -38.83 -9.14
CA ALA A 69 26.31 -38.14 -8.16
C ALA A 69 27.13 -37.42 -7.09
N ILE A 70 28.24 -38.03 -6.62
CA ILE A 70 29.23 -37.39 -5.75
C ILE A 70 29.91 -36.22 -6.49
N LYS A 71 30.23 -36.34 -7.79
CA LYS A 71 30.80 -35.22 -8.57
C LYS A 71 29.84 -34.05 -8.75
N ILE A 72 28.54 -34.31 -8.85
CA ILE A 72 27.47 -33.30 -8.91
C ILE A 72 27.29 -32.65 -7.54
N ALA A 73 27.31 -33.45 -6.46
CA ALA A 73 27.26 -32.97 -5.07
C ALA A 73 28.56 -32.31 -4.58
N ASN A 74 29.65 -32.42 -5.33
CA ASN A 74 30.99 -31.87 -5.03
C ASN A 74 31.39 -30.76 -6.03
N THR A 75 30.42 -30.21 -6.77
CA THR A 75 30.61 -28.94 -7.46
C THR A 75 30.51 -27.87 -6.38
N SER A 76 31.65 -27.29 -5.98
CA SER A 76 31.65 -26.31 -4.89
C SER A 76 30.98 -24.99 -5.26
N TYR A 77 30.70 -24.74 -6.56
CA TYR A 77 30.03 -23.54 -7.09
C TYR A 77 29.30 -23.86 -8.42
N THR A 78 28.36 -22.99 -8.83
CA THR A 78 27.54 -23.12 -10.05
C THR A 78 28.01 -22.21 -11.19
N ALA A 79 27.46 -22.40 -12.40
CA ALA A 79 27.69 -21.45 -13.49
C ALA A 79 27.09 -20.05 -13.20
N GLY A 80 26.01 -20.00 -12.42
CA GLY A 80 25.41 -18.75 -11.92
C GLY A 80 26.37 -18.00 -11.01
N ASP A 81 27.04 -18.70 -10.09
CA ASP A 81 28.07 -18.12 -9.21
C ASP A 81 29.22 -17.47 -10.00
N ALA A 82 29.74 -18.18 -11.00
CA ALA A 82 30.81 -17.64 -11.85
C ALA A 82 30.33 -16.46 -12.71
N GLN A 83 29.06 -16.44 -13.11
CA GLN A 83 28.47 -15.34 -13.87
C GLN A 83 28.28 -14.10 -13.00
N PHE A 84 27.69 -14.25 -11.81
CA PHE A 84 27.56 -13.19 -10.81
C PHE A 84 28.91 -12.52 -10.52
N MET A 85 29.97 -13.31 -10.28
CA MET A 85 31.31 -12.77 -10.02
C MET A 85 31.90 -12.02 -11.23
N ARG A 86 31.53 -12.38 -12.47
CA ARG A 86 31.97 -11.66 -13.68
C ARG A 86 31.21 -10.35 -13.88
N ASP A 87 29.93 -10.33 -13.53
CA ASP A 87 29.05 -9.16 -13.72
C ASP A 87 29.23 -8.13 -12.60
N MET A 88 29.47 -8.58 -11.38
CA MET A 88 29.72 -7.69 -10.24
C MET A 88 31.08 -6.94 -10.33
N ILE A 89 32.06 -7.46 -11.10
CA ILE A 89 33.33 -6.75 -11.35
C ILE A 89 33.13 -5.41 -12.10
N PRO A 90 32.53 -5.36 -13.30
CA PRO A 90 32.28 -4.10 -14.00
C PRO A 90 31.29 -3.21 -13.25
N HIS A 91 30.35 -3.79 -12.49
CA HIS A 91 29.48 -3.04 -11.59
C HIS A 91 30.32 -2.25 -10.57
N HIS A 92 31.15 -2.93 -9.77
CA HIS A 92 32.04 -2.25 -8.81
C HIS A 92 33.01 -1.26 -9.44
N GLN A 93 33.48 -1.52 -10.67
CA GLN A 93 34.34 -0.58 -11.38
C GLN A 93 33.66 0.77 -11.65
N GLN A 94 32.34 0.80 -11.89
CA GLN A 94 31.61 2.03 -12.10
C GLN A 94 31.46 2.83 -10.80
N ALA A 95 31.18 2.19 -9.66
CA ALA A 95 31.21 2.85 -8.36
C ALA A 95 32.59 3.46 -8.02
N LEU A 96 33.69 2.78 -8.38
CA LEU A 96 35.04 3.37 -8.27
C LEU A 96 35.21 4.59 -9.18
N ALA A 97 34.66 4.57 -10.40
CA ALA A 97 34.72 5.69 -11.32
C ALA A 97 33.96 6.91 -10.79
N MET A 98 32.75 6.72 -10.26
CA MET A 98 31.96 7.77 -9.61
C MET A 98 32.69 8.34 -8.39
N SER A 99 33.20 7.48 -7.51
CA SER A 99 33.89 7.88 -6.26
C SER A 99 35.13 8.73 -6.52
N ARG A 100 35.90 8.44 -7.57
CA ARG A 100 37.12 9.18 -7.94
C ARG A 100 36.86 10.60 -8.44
N LEU A 101 35.63 10.93 -8.84
CA LEU A 101 35.27 12.31 -9.21
C LEU A 101 35.21 13.22 -7.97
N ALA A 102 34.78 12.69 -6.81
CA ALA A 102 34.42 13.48 -5.64
C ALA A 102 35.49 14.48 -5.15
N PRO A 103 36.79 14.12 -5.02
CA PRO A 103 37.81 15.05 -4.52
C PRO A 103 38.02 16.31 -5.38
N SER A 104 37.64 16.26 -6.66
CA SER A 104 37.76 17.38 -7.59
C SER A 104 36.47 18.19 -7.76
N ARG A 105 35.33 17.68 -7.28
CA ARG A 105 34.00 18.24 -7.54
C ARG A 105 33.32 18.82 -6.32
N THR A 106 33.71 18.41 -5.11
CA THR A 106 33.10 18.89 -3.87
C THR A 106 34.10 19.07 -2.74
N ASN A 107 33.76 19.92 -1.78
CA ASN A 107 34.46 20.09 -0.50
C ASN A 107 33.65 19.51 0.68
N SER A 108 32.53 18.83 0.42
CA SER A 108 31.71 18.20 1.46
C SER A 108 32.45 17.03 2.09
N THR A 109 32.78 17.15 3.38
CA THR A 109 33.48 16.09 4.12
C THR A 109 32.67 14.79 4.16
N ALA A 110 31.34 14.88 4.26
CA ALA A 110 30.47 13.71 4.26
C ALA A 110 30.58 12.91 2.95
N ILE A 111 30.59 13.60 1.80
CA ILE A 111 30.71 12.97 0.49
C ILE A 111 32.11 12.38 0.29
N LEU A 112 33.16 13.11 0.68
CA LEU A 112 34.54 12.63 0.58
C LEU A 112 34.77 11.38 1.43
N ASP A 113 34.19 11.33 2.64
CA ASP A 113 34.25 10.15 3.51
C ASP A 113 33.52 8.94 2.92
N ILE A 114 32.35 9.17 2.29
CA ILE A 114 31.58 8.11 1.61
C ILE A 114 32.37 7.57 0.41
N ALA A 115 32.82 8.46 -0.49
CA ALA A 115 33.58 8.08 -1.68
C ALA A 115 34.88 7.33 -1.31
N GLY A 116 35.57 7.77 -0.25
CA GLY A 116 36.79 7.10 0.23
C GLY A 116 36.54 5.70 0.82
N ARG A 117 35.37 5.47 1.45
CA ARG A 117 34.98 4.15 1.96
C ARG A 117 34.64 3.20 0.82
N ILE A 118 33.82 3.65 -0.12
CA ILE A 118 33.44 2.87 -1.31
C ILE A 118 34.69 2.50 -2.11
N GLU A 119 35.61 3.45 -2.31
CA GLU A 119 36.85 3.17 -3.05
C GLU A 119 37.72 2.11 -2.37
N ALA A 120 37.79 2.12 -1.03
CA ALA A 120 38.52 1.11 -0.27
C ALA A 120 37.84 -0.27 -0.32
N ALA A 121 36.54 -0.32 0.01
CA ALA A 121 35.77 -1.58 0.08
C ALA A 121 35.67 -2.26 -1.28
N GLN A 122 35.12 -1.57 -2.29
CA GLN A 122 34.87 -2.19 -3.59
C GLN A 122 36.16 -2.50 -4.37
N GLY A 123 37.27 -1.81 -4.06
CA GLY A 123 38.59 -2.15 -4.58
C GLY A 123 39.08 -3.52 -4.14
N ASP A 124 38.88 -3.85 -2.85
CA ASP A 124 39.25 -5.15 -2.26
C ASP A 124 38.32 -6.27 -2.75
N GLU A 125 37.01 -5.99 -2.90
CA GLU A 125 36.03 -6.93 -3.43
C GLU A 125 36.31 -7.31 -4.89
N ILE A 126 36.70 -6.35 -5.75
CA ILE A 126 37.13 -6.65 -7.13
C ILE A 126 38.35 -7.60 -7.13
N ALA A 127 39.30 -7.39 -6.22
CA ALA A 127 40.47 -8.26 -6.12
C ALA A 127 40.08 -9.67 -5.68
N PHE A 128 39.17 -9.79 -4.72
CA PHE A 128 38.59 -11.05 -4.28
C PHE A 128 37.89 -11.78 -5.43
N MET A 129 36.97 -11.12 -6.14
CA MET A 129 36.20 -11.74 -7.23
C MET A 129 37.10 -12.27 -8.34
N ARG A 130 38.12 -11.49 -8.74
CA ARG A 130 39.12 -11.94 -9.73
C ARG A 130 39.90 -13.15 -9.25
N GLN A 131 40.34 -13.14 -7.99
CA GLN A 131 41.09 -14.26 -7.43
C GLN A 131 40.23 -15.52 -7.28
N TRP A 132 38.95 -15.35 -6.92
CA TRP A 132 37.96 -16.42 -6.83
C TRP A 132 37.79 -17.11 -8.19
N LEU A 133 37.59 -16.33 -9.27
CA LEU A 133 37.48 -16.84 -10.64
C LEU A 133 38.77 -17.55 -11.10
N ILE A 134 39.94 -16.91 -10.94
CA ILE A 134 41.25 -17.48 -11.32
C ILE A 134 41.50 -18.81 -10.61
N SER A 135 41.26 -18.86 -9.29
CA SER A 135 41.54 -20.06 -8.48
C SER A 135 40.71 -21.28 -8.88
N ARG A 136 39.57 -21.05 -9.53
CA ARG A 136 38.61 -22.06 -9.99
C ARG A 136 38.71 -22.35 -11.49
N GLY A 137 39.64 -21.70 -12.19
CA GLY A 137 39.88 -21.88 -13.63
C GLY A 137 38.83 -21.20 -14.52
N GLU A 138 38.03 -20.30 -13.96
CA GLU A 138 37.01 -19.54 -14.68
C GLU A 138 37.65 -18.36 -15.45
N SER A 139 37.01 -17.99 -16.57
CA SER A 139 37.43 -16.83 -17.36
C SER A 139 37.11 -15.52 -16.62
N LEU A 140 38.03 -14.55 -16.71
CA LEU A 140 37.77 -13.17 -16.29
C LEU A 140 37.04 -12.36 -17.35
N SER A 141 37.01 -12.80 -18.61
CA SER A 141 36.26 -12.13 -19.67
C SER A 141 34.83 -12.67 -19.73
N GLN A 142 33.85 -11.78 -19.91
CA GLN A 142 32.53 -12.18 -20.37
C GLN A 142 32.67 -12.91 -21.72
N SER A 143 31.98 -14.03 -21.88
CA SER A 143 31.96 -14.76 -23.15
C SER A 143 31.09 -13.97 -24.13
N ALA A 144 31.60 -13.67 -25.32
CA ALA A 144 30.87 -13.01 -26.40
C ALA A 144 29.83 -13.96 -27.05
N GLY A 145 28.86 -14.44 -26.27
CA GLY A 145 27.68 -15.14 -26.76
C GLY A 145 26.53 -14.15 -26.89
N ASN A 146 25.85 -14.15 -28.05
CA ASN A 146 24.72 -13.29 -28.42
C ASN A 146 23.66 -13.13 -27.31
N HIS A 147 23.86 -12.18 -26.41
CA HIS A 147 22.83 -11.63 -25.55
C HIS A 147 22.86 -10.13 -25.75
N GLU A 148 21.70 -9.59 -26.13
CA GLU A 148 21.46 -8.17 -26.32
C GLU A 148 21.87 -7.41 -25.05
N HIS A 149 22.25 -6.14 -25.23
CA HIS A 149 22.77 -5.25 -24.19
C HIS A 149 21.76 -5.05 -23.05
N HIS A 150 21.71 -5.96 -22.08
CA HIS A 150 21.10 -5.68 -20.79
C HIS A 150 22.13 -4.90 -19.96
N THR A 151 21.89 -3.60 -19.79
CA THR A 151 22.51 -2.83 -18.71
C THR A 151 22.24 -3.54 -17.39
N MET A 152 23.29 -3.84 -16.62
CA MET A 152 23.11 -4.46 -15.30
C MET A 152 22.33 -3.47 -14.41
N ARG A 153 21.28 -3.95 -13.73
CA ARG A 153 20.38 -3.13 -12.91
C ARG A 153 21.18 -2.25 -11.93
N GLY A 154 20.84 -0.97 -11.84
CA GLY A 154 21.52 -0.01 -10.96
C GLY A 154 22.72 0.73 -11.57
N MET A 155 23.25 0.27 -12.71
CA MET A 155 24.35 0.97 -13.38
C MET A 155 23.91 2.36 -13.89
N ALA A 156 24.73 3.38 -13.62
CA ALA A 156 24.55 4.70 -14.21
C ALA A 156 24.79 4.65 -15.73
N THR A 157 23.91 5.29 -16.50
CA THR A 157 24.07 5.39 -17.95
C THR A 157 25.30 6.22 -18.33
N PRO A 158 25.84 6.10 -19.55
CA PRO A 158 26.91 6.97 -20.03
C PRO A 158 26.57 8.46 -19.90
N GLU A 159 25.32 8.84 -20.19
CA GLU A 159 24.81 10.21 -20.06
C GLU A 159 24.80 10.65 -18.59
N GLN A 160 24.33 9.82 -17.66
CA GLN A 160 24.35 10.11 -16.23
C GLN A 160 25.80 10.27 -15.71
N MET A 161 26.73 9.45 -16.19
CA MET A 161 28.15 9.57 -15.84
C MET A 161 28.79 10.86 -16.38
N GLU A 162 28.39 11.32 -17.57
CA GLU A 162 28.82 12.61 -18.13
C GLU A 162 28.23 13.78 -17.31
N MET A 163 26.94 13.73 -17.00
CA MET A 163 26.28 14.74 -16.15
C MET A 163 26.92 14.82 -14.77
N LEU A 164 27.22 13.67 -14.15
CA LEU A 164 27.92 13.61 -12.86
C LEU A 164 29.34 14.19 -12.96
N ALA A 165 30.05 13.90 -14.05
CA ALA A 165 31.39 14.41 -14.29
C ALA A 165 31.40 15.93 -14.51
N ASP A 166 30.34 16.51 -15.07
CA ASP A 166 30.23 17.96 -15.28
C ASP A 166 29.66 18.71 -14.08
N ALA A 167 28.94 18.03 -13.19
CA ALA A 167 28.40 18.60 -11.97
C ALA A 167 29.48 19.07 -10.99
N SER A 168 29.14 20.06 -10.15
CA SER A 168 30.03 20.56 -9.10
C SER A 168 29.26 20.95 -7.84
N ALA A 169 29.96 21.00 -6.71
CA ALA A 169 29.43 21.39 -5.41
C ALA A 169 28.12 20.63 -5.06
N MET A 170 27.02 21.35 -4.81
CA MET A 170 25.77 20.74 -4.35
C MET A 170 25.15 19.82 -5.42
N ASP A 171 25.21 20.22 -6.69
CA ASP A 171 24.68 19.43 -7.80
C ASP A 171 25.44 18.10 -7.93
N PHE A 172 26.77 18.14 -7.74
CA PHE A 172 27.59 16.93 -7.68
C PHE A 172 27.20 16.07 -6.48
N ASN A 173 27.05 16.66 -5.29
CA ASN A 173 26.71 15.90 -4.08
C ASN A 173 25.39 15.13 -4.25
N ARG A 174 24.36 15.80 -4.79
CA ARG A 174 23.04 15.20 -5.02
C ARG A 174 23.12 14.08 -6.06
N GLN A 175 23.74 14.33 -7.21
CA GLN A 175 23.86 13.32 -8.28
C GLN A 175 24.72 12.14 -7.84
N PHE A 176 25.84 12.38 -7.15
CA PHE A 176 26.72 11.33 -6.64
C PHE A 176 25.97 10.39 -5.70
N LEU A 177 25.25 10.93 -4.71
CA LEU A 177 24.47 10.12 -3.76
C LEU A 177 23.33 9.39 -4.46
N THR A 178 22.58 10.05 -5.33
CA THR A 178 21.45 9.47 -6.08
C THR A 178 21.91 8.27 -6.91
N LEU A 179 22.95 8.45 -7.72
CA LEU A 179 23.49 7.40 -8.59
C LEU A 179 24.14 6.28 -7.78
N MET A 180 24.90 6.60 -6.74
CA MET A 180 25.57 5.58 -5.92
C MET A 180 24.57 4.74 -5.10
N ILE A 181 23.50 5.34 -4.58
CA ILE A 181 22.45 4.57 -3.89
C ILE A 181 21.77 3.62 -4.89
N THR A 182 21.34 4.12 -6.05
CA THR A 182 20.71 3.31 -7.11
C THR A 182 21.62 2.15 -7.55
N HIS A 183 22.91 2.44 -7.67
CA HIS A 183 23.93 1.45 -8.00
C HIS A 183 24.05 0.37 -6.91
N HIS A 184 24.10 0.74 -5.63
CA HIS A 184 24.16 -0.21 -4.54
C HIS A 184 22.89 -1.07 -4.43
N GLU A 185 21.70 -0.50 -4.66
CA GLU A 185 20.45 -1.29 -4.75
C GLU A 185 20.50 -2.31 -5.89
N GLY A 186 21.09 -1.94 -7.03
CA GLY A 186 21.39 -2.86 -8.13
C GLY A 186 22.21 -4.07 -7.69
N ALA A 187 23.26 -3.86 -6.88
CA ALA A 187 24.07 -4.94 -6.35
C ALA A 187 23.28 -5.87 -5.40
N LEU A 188 22.40 -5.32 -4.56
CA LEU A 188 21.53 -6.12 -3.67
C LEU A 188 20.58 -7.02 -4.48
N TYR A 189 19.98 -6.47 -5.54
CA TYR A 189 19.11 -7.24 -6.43
C TYR A 189 19.88 -8.36 -7.16
N MET A 190 21.12 -8.10 -7.61
CA MET A 190 21.95 -9.14 -8.22
C MET A 190 22.29 -10.28 -7.24
N VAL A 191 22.43 -9.98 -5.95
CA VAL A 191 22.60 -11.00 -4.91
C VAL A 191 21.31 -11.80 -4.72
N GLU A 192 20.16 -11.13 -4.64
CA GLU A 192 18.84 -11.77 -4.53
C GLU A 192 18.58 -12.72 -5.70
N ASP A 193 18.78 -12.27 -6.94
CA ASP A 193 18.63 -13.10 -8.15
C ASP A 193 19.57 -14.33 -8.14
N LEU A 194 20.81 -14.17 -7.64
CA LEU A 194 21.71 -15.32 -7.45
C LEU A 194 21.13 -16.32 -6.45
N MET A 195 20.60 -15.85 -5.31
CA MET A 195 20.09 -16.73 -4.24
C MET A 195 18.83 -17.51 -4.65
N GLU A 196 18.05 -17.00 -5.59
CA GLU A 196 16.89 -17.72 -6.13
C GLU A 196 17.28 -18.89 -7.06
N GLN A 197 18.51 -18.92 -7.57
CA GLN A 197 18.97 -19.96 -8.48
C GLN A 197 19.27 -21.27 -7.72
N PRO A 198 18.71 -22.42 -8.16
CA PRO A 198 18.95 -23.70 -7.49
C PRO A 198 20.44 -24.07 -7.39
N GLY A 199 20.93 -24.19 -6.16
CA GLY A 199 22.30 -24.62 -5.86
C GLY A 199 23.35 -23.51 -5.93
N ALA A 200 22.97 -22.27 -6.21
CA ALA A 200 23.86 -21.12 -6.16
C ALA A 200 24.31 -20.81 -4.72
N ALA A 201 25.44 -20.11 -4.61
CA ALA A 201 26.05 -19.70 -3.34
C ALA A 201 26.23 -20.84 -2.31
N TYR A 202 26.37 -22.09 -2.76
CA TYR A 202 26.68 -23.23 -1.89
C TYR A 202 28.15 -23.22 -1.42
N ASP A 203 29.03 -22.52 -2.15
CA ASP A 203 30.41 -22.25 -1.71
C ASP A 203 30.38 -21.36 -0.46
N PRO A 204 30.87 -21.82 0.71
CA PRO A 204 30.84 -21.01 1.93
C PRO A 204 31.56 -19.66 1.78
N VAL A 205 32.60 -19.59 0.94
CA VAL A 205 33.36 -18.36 0.68
C VAL A 205 32.58 -17.40 -0.21
N LEU A 206 31.77 -17.91 -1.15
CA LEU A 206 30.88 -17.07 -1.94
C LEU A 206 29.68 -16.61 -1.12
N PHE A 207 29.11 -17.49 -0.30
CA PHE A 207 28.00 -17.16 0.59
C PHE A 207 28.37 -16.07 1.60
N GLU A 208 29.57 -16.17 2.19
CA GLU A 208 30.12 -15.11 3.04
C GLU A 208 30.26 -13.80 2.26
N PHE A 209 30.83 -13.84 1.05
CA PHE A 209 30.94 -12.66 0.20
C PHE A 209 29.59 -12.02 -0.14
N THR A 210 28.57 -12.81 -0.50
CA THR A 210 27.23 -12.30 -0.81
C THR A 210 26.56 -11.67 0.42
N ASN A 211 26.80 -12.24 1.61
CA ASN A 211 26.34 -11.66 2.87
C ASN A 211 27.07 -10.36 3.20
N ASP A 212 28.37 -10.29 2.97
CA ASP A 212 29.17 -9.07 3.16
C ASP A 212 28.71 -7.96 2.22
N VAL A 213 28.56 -8.25 0.91
CA VAL A 213 28.00 -7.32 -0.07
C VAL A 213 26.61 -6.85 0.38
N THR A 214 25.73 -7.76 0.79
CA THR A 214 24.39 -7.39 1.27
C THR A 214 24.48 -6.45 2.48
N ASN A 215 25.26 -6.81 3.49
CA ASN A 215 25.32 -6.06 4.74
C ASN A 215 26.02 -4.71 4.60
N ASP A 216 27.10 -4.64 3.83
CA ASP A 216 27.89 -3.41 3.67
C ASP A 216 27.20 -2.45 2.71
N GLN A 217 26.69 -2.92 1.56
CA GLN A 217 25.97 -2.06 0.61
C GLN A 217 24.68 -1.52 1.26
N SER A 218 23.92 -2.31 2.03
CA SER A 218 22.74 -1.80 2.75
C SER A 218 23.08 -0.69 3.76
N LYS A 219 24.20 -0.82 4.50
CA LYS A 219 24.65 0.24 5.43
C LYS A 219 25.14 1.48 4.70
N GLU A 220 25.80 1.31 3.56
CA GLU A 220 26.26 2.42 2.74
C GLU A 220 25.06 3.17 2.14
N ILE A 221 24.04 2.47 1.66
CA ILE A 221 22.75 3.03 1.25
C ILE A 221 22.19 3.88 2.38
N GLU A 222 21.96 3.30 3.58
CA GLU A 222 21.39 4.01 4.74
C GLU A 222 22.17 5.30 5.08
N ARG A 223 23.50 5.25 5.03
CA ARG A 223 24.35 6.42 5.28
C ARG A 223 24.22 7.47 4.18
N MET A 224 24.24 7.06 2.92
CA MET A 224 24.10 7.96 1.77
C MET A 224 22.73 8.65 1.78
N HIS A 225 21.66 7.91 2.09
CA HIS A 225 20.32 8.44 2.29
C HIS A 225 20.27 9.55 3.33
N LYS A 226 20.81 9.30 4.54
CA LYS A 226 20.84 10.29 5.61
C LYS A 226 21.54 11.57 5.18
N VAL A 227 22.63 11.45 4.41
CA VAL A 227 23.30 12.64 3.85
C VAL A 227 22.45 13.30 2.78
N LEU A 228 21.85 12.55 1.86
CA LEU A 228 21.05 13.05 0.74
C LEU A 228 19.81 13.81 1.23
N LEU A 229 19.07 13.24 2.18
CA LEU A 229 17.96 13.91 2.87
C LEU A 229 18.41 15.19 3.55
N GLY A 230 19.60 15.17 4.16
CA GLY A 230 20.24 16.35 4.75
C GLY A 230 20.57 17.48 3.76
N LEU A 231 20.58 17.21 2.45
CA LEU A 231 20.75 18.20 1.39
C LEU A 231 19.43 18.80 0.89
N SER A 232 18.27 18.32 1.38
CA SER A 232 16.97 18.89 1.03
C SER A 232 16.72 20.19 1.81
N ASP A 233 16.17 21.18 1.12
CA ASP A 233 15.69 22.42 1.71
C ASP A 233 14.23 22.32 2.18
N ASP A 234 13.52 21.22 1.84
CA ASP A 234 12.16 20.99 2.30
C ASP A 234 12.15 20.71 3.82
N PRO A 235 11.35 21.44 4.61
CA PRO A 235 11.31 21.26 6.06
C PRO A 235 10.77 19.89 6.51
N ARG A 236 10.10 19.13 5.64
CA ARG A 236 9.57 17.79 5.91
C ARG A 236 10.65 16.71 5.95
N ALA A 237 11.76 16.89 5.23
CA ALA A 237 12.76 15.84 5.01
C ALA A 237 13.56 15.36 6.25
N ARG A 238 13.37 15.98 7.42
CA ARG A 238 14.12 15.69 8.66
C ARG A 238 13.26 15.81 9.91
N LEU A 239 11.96 15.55 9.80
CA LEU A 239 11.08 15.58 10.95
C LEU A 239 11.47 14.46 11.93
N ALA A 240 11.64 14.81 13.20
CA ALA A 240 11.92 13.82 14.24
C ALA A 240 10.74 12.83 14.40
N PRO A 241 11.02 11.54 14.61
CA PRO A 241 10.00 10.50 14.73
C PRO A 241 9.24 10.58 16.06
N GLY A 242 8.06 9.95 16.10
CA GLY A 242 7.22 9.80 17.29
C GLY A 242 5.77 9.42 16.97
N LEU A 243 5.13 8.65 17.84
CA LEU A 243 3.70 8.34 17.68
C LEU A 243 2.83 9.58 17.95
N ASP A 244 2.96 10.16 19.14
CA ASP A 244 2.15 11.31 19.59
C ASP A 244 2.92 12.64 19.56
N ASP A 245 4.26 12.59 19.53
CA ASP A 245 5.16 13.73 19.67
C ASP A 245 6.16 13.88 18.51
N ALA A 246 5.89 13.24 17.37
CA ALA A 246 6.64 13.48 16.14
C ALA A 246 6.72 14.98 15.84
N GLN A 247 7.86 15.39 15.28
CA GLN A 247 7.99 16.74 14.76
C GLN A 247 7.04 16.90 13.58
N GLU A 248 6.47 18.10 13.45
CA GLU A 248 5.53 18.41 12.39
C GLU A 248 6.03 19.59 11.55
N ALA A 249 5.66 19.59 10.26
CA ALA A 249 5.78 20.74 9.38
C ALA A 249 4.39 21.10 8.85
N ILE A 250 4.07 22.39 8.83
CA ILE A 250 2.78 22.88 8.35
C ILE A 250 2.97 24.17 7.56
N TRP A 251 2.34 24.25 6.39
CA TRP A 251 2.39 25.42 5.52
C TRP A 251 1.01 25.69 4.92
N ASN A 252 0.55 26.94 5.01
CA ASN A 252 -0.77 27.42 4.56
C ASN A 252 -1.99 26.64 5.11
N LEU A 253 -1.77 25.86 6.17
CA LEU A 253 -2.79 25.17 6.96
C LEU A 253 -2.65 25.53 8.43
N ARG A 254 -3.72 25.31 9.20
CA ARG A 254 -3.69 25.28 10.66
C ARG A 254 -4.43 24.04 11.18
N LYS A 255 -3.94 23.46 12.26
CA LYS A 255 -4.66 22.41 12.98
C LYS A 255 -5.85 22.99 13.73
N VAL A 256 -7.01 22.36 13.59
CA VAL A 256 -8.26 22.68 14.28
C VAL A 256 -8.48 21.71 15.43
N ALA A 257 -8.35 20.41 15.17
CA ALA A 257 -8.46 19.35 16.17
C ALA A 257 -7.58 18.16 15.79
N VAL A 258 -7.14 17.42 16.80
CA VAL A 258 -6.41 16.14 16.69
C VAL A 258 -7.07 15.17 17.65
N LEU A 259 -7.56 14.05 17.16
CA LEU A 259 -8.25 13.03 17.94
C LEU A 259 -7.47 11.72 17.85
N ALA A 260 -7.04 11.21 19.00
CA ALA A 260 -6.47 9.86 19.07
C ALA A 260 -7.54 8.80 18.76
N LYS A 261 -7.11 7.60 18.37
CA LYS A 261 -8.02 6.46 18.20
C LYS A 261 -8.78 6.15 19.50
N PRO A 262 -10.09 5.84 19.42
CA PRO A 262 -10.85 5.46 20.59
C PRO A 262 -10.45 4.06 21.10
N ALA A 263 -10.76 3.78 22.37
CA ALA A 263 -10.53 2.47 22.95
C ALA A 263 -11.22 1.36 22.15
N GLY A 264 -10.52 0.24 21.94
CA GLY A 264 -10.98 -0.87 21.10
C GLY A 264 -10.59 -0.78 19.62
N PHE A 265 -9.97 0.33 19.21
CA PHE A 265 -9.43 0.54 17.85
C PHE A 265 -7.90 0.63 17.83
N TYR A 266 -7.23 0.14 18.87
CA TYR A 266 -5.79 -0.04 18.94
C TYR A 266 -5.49 -1.07 20.04
N ASP A 267 -4.30 -1.65 20.03
CA ASP A 267 -3.80 -2.45 21.15
C ASP A 267 -3.11 -1.54 22.17
N PRO A 268 -3.61 -1.40 23.42
CA PRO A 268 -2.96 -0.59 24.44
C PRO A 268 -1.55 -1.06 24.81
N ALA A 269 -1.22 -2.34 24.56
CA ALA A 269 0.14 -2.86 24.76
C ALA A 269 1.07 -2.57 23.57
N ASN A 270 0.51 -2.30 22.39
CA ASN A 270 1.24 -2.00 21.16
C ASN A 270 0.53 -0.90 20.33
N PRO A 271 0.47 0.35 20.83
CA PRO A 271 -0.33 1.40 20.20
C PRO A 271 0.24 1.85 18.84
N ALA A 272 1.54 1.65 18.61
CA ALA A 272 2.21 1.95 17.35
C ALA A 272 2.20 0.77 16.37
N GLU A 273 1.55 -0.35 16.69
CA GLU A 273 1.51 -1.55 15.83
C GLU A 273 2.91 -2.05 15.40
N LEU A 274 3.90 -1.95 16.30
CA LEU A 274 5.26 -2.42 16.08
C LEU A 274 5.34 -3.94 15.90
N PRO A 275 6.32 -4.47 15.16
CA PRO A 275 6.54 -5.90 15.03
C PRO A 275 6.77 -6.62 16.38
N PRO A 276 6.32 -7.88 16.55
CA PRO A 276 6.33 -8.61 17.83
C PRO A 276 7.68 -8.80 18.53
N GLU A 277 8.81 -8.76 17.82
CA GLU A 277 10.12 -9.11 18.42
C GLU A 277 10.60 -8.09 19.46
N ARG A 278 10.24 -6.81 19.31
CA ARG A 278 10.54 -5.76 20.31
C ARG A 278 9.78 -5.96 21.63
N PHE A 279 8.69 -6.73 21.65
CA PHE A 279 7.95 -7.04 22.89
C PHE A 279 8.59 -8.14 23.75
N LEU A 280 9.54 -8.90 23.19
CA LEU A 280 10.15 -10.04 23.87
C LEU A 280 11.49 -9.70 24.54
N TYR A 281 12.06 -8.52 24.30
CA TYR A 281 13.32 -8.07 24.93
C TYR A 281 13.06 -7.06 26.06
N HIS A 282 12.62 -7.56 27.22
CA HIS A 282 12.89 -6.89 28.50
C HIS A 282 13.98 -7.66 29.25
N ASP A 283 15.22 -7.21 29.09
CA ASP A 283 16.36 -7.74 29.84
C ASP A 283 16.25 -7.29 31.30
N SER A 284 15.72 -8.17 32.16
CA SER A 284 15.68 -7.98 33.61
C SER A 284 17.05 -8.23 34.24
N ASN A 285 18.08 -7.53 33.76
CA ASN A 285 19.46 -7.64 34.26
C ASN A 285 20.21 -6.31 34.28
N GLU A 286 19.60 -5.26 34.84
CA GLU A 286 20.38 -4.21 35.51
C GLU A 286 20.22 -4.31 37.02
N LYS A 287 21.16 -5.00 37.65
CA LYS A 287 21.49 -4.80 39.07
C LYS A 287 22.97 -4.52 39.20
N GLY A 288 23.31 -3.34 39.72
CA GLY A 288 24.58 -3.17 40.44
C GLY A 288 25.13 -1.75 40.55
N ALA A 289 24.49 -0.86 41.30
CA ALA A 289 25.22 0.16 42.05
C ALA A 289 24.48 0.47 43.38
N ASP A 290 25.19 0.18 44.46
CA ASP A 290 24.85 0.15 45.88
C ASP A 290 23.89 1.20 46.48
N GLY A 291 23.08 0.72 47.44
CA GLY A 291 23.06 1.35 48.77
C GLY A 291 21.70 1.81 49.32
N LYS A 292 21.07 0.93 50.12
CA LYS A 292 20.15 1.20 51.26
C LYS A 292 19.62 2.64 51.44
N ASP A 293 18.30 2.81 51.35
CA ASP A 293 17.44 3.16 52.50
C ASP A 293 15.99 3.51 52.08
N ARG A 294 15.05 3.17 52.97
CA ARG A 294 13.65 3.61 53.12
C ARG A 294 12.54 2.89 52.33
N ALA A 295 11.93 1.93 53.02
CA ALA A 295 10.49 1.72 53.00
C ALA A 295 9.82 2.59 54.10
N HIS A 296 8.70 3.24 53.74
CA HIS A 296 7.58 3.82 54.52
C HIS A 296 6.98 4.94 53.64
N ASP A 297 5.69 5.04 53.30
CA ASP A 297 4.46 4.75 54.06
C ASP A 297 3.21 4.74 53.17
N MET A 298 2.22 3.92 53.57
CA MET A 298 0.76 4.15 53.72
C MET A 298 -0.05 4.72 52.52
N ALA A 299 -1.28 4.30 52.21
CA ALA A 299 -2.34 3.81 53.09
C ALA A 299 -3.42 3.04 52.31
N SER A 300 -3.91 1.95 52.92
CA SER A 300 -5.26 1.43 52.72
C SER A 300 -6.19 1.99 53.81
N THR A 301 -7.46 2.26 53.49
CA THR A 301 -8.56 2.27 54.48
C THR A 301 -9.69 1.41 53.89
N ALA A 302 -9.94 0.24 54.50
CA ALA A 302 -11.10 -0.09 55.35
C ALA A 302 -12.30 -0.57 54.51
N ASP A 303 -13.03 -1.65 54.80
CA ASP A 303 -13.35 -2.22 56.11
C ASP A 303 -13.95 -3.65 56.02
N SER A 304 -13.91 -4.37 57.15
CA SER A 304 -14.76 -5.50 57.59
C SER A 304 -14.56 -6.96 57.09
N ALA A 305 -13.64 -7.64 57.79
CA ALA A 305 -13.80 -8.86 58.62
C ALA A 305 -14.50 -10.19 58.14
N PRO A 306 -14.08 -11.35 58.68
CA PRO A 306 -14.11 -12.65 57.97
C PRO A 306 -14.91 -13.77 58.67
N ALA A 307 -15.23 -14.86 57.96
CA ALA A 307 -15.46 -16.19 58.56
C ALA A 307 -15.44 -17.35 57.53
N SER A 308 -14.27 -17.97 57.39
CA SER A 308 -14.00 -19.42 57.53
C SER A 308 -15.01 -20.52 57.12
N LEU A 309 -14.47 -21.52 56.40
CA LEU A 309 -14.57 -22.99 56.54
C LEU A 309 -15.35 -23.83 55.50
N HIS A 310 -14.54 -24.72 54.88
CA HIS A 310 -14.74 -26.17 54.68
C HIS A 310 -15.47 -26.75 53.44
N HIS A 311 -14.64 -27.49 52.68
CA HIS A 311 -14.77 -28.91 52.28
C HIS A 311 -15.72 -29.38 51.14
N HIS A 312 -15.06 -29.91 50.10
CA HIS A 312 -15.14 -31.29 49.60
C HIS A 312 -16.13 -31.70 48.47
N VAL A 313 -15.51 -32.35 47.46
CA VAL A 313 -15.83 -33.69 46.88
C VAL A 313 -16.77 -33.75 45.67
N THR A 314 -16.11 -33.88 44.50
CA THR A 314 -16.23 -34.92 43.44
C THR A 314 -17.56 -35.66 43.19
N ALA A 315 -17.95 -35.73 41.91
CA ALA A 315 -18.20 -36.96 41.11
C ALA A 315 -18.58 -36.54 39.68
N HIS A 316 -17.87 -36.87 38.59
CA HIS A 316 -17.58 -38.16 37.93
C HIS A 316 -18.74 -38.84 37.16
N ASN A 317 -18.46 -39.04 35.85
CA ASN A 317 -18.76 -40.19 34.97
C ASN A 317 -20.18 -40.27 34.35
N HIS A 318 -20.40 -40.73 33.12
CA HIS A 318 -19.65 -41.49 32.10
C HIS A 318 -20.37 -41.24 30.73
N GLU A 319 -19.69 -41.06 29.57
CA GLU A 319 -19.29 -42.10 28.56
C GLU A 319 -20.45 -42.85 27.86
N PRO A 320 -20.31 -43.51 26.69
CA PRO A 320 -19.13 -43.73 25.82
C PRO A 320 -19.42 -43.71 24.27
N ALA A 321 -18.36 -44.03 23.49
CA ALA A 321 -18.33 -45.04 22.41
C ALA A 321 -17.88 -44.59 20.99
N GLU A 322 -16.59 -44.86 20.74
CA GLU A 322 -15.96 -45.56 19.60
C GLU A 322 -16.84 -46.61 18.85
N THR A 323 -16.55 -47.15 17.67
CA THR A 323 -15.66 -46.98 16.49
C THR A 323 -16.12 -48.05 15.46
N ASP A 324 -15.44 -48.09 14.31
CA ASP A 324 -15.26 -49.20 13.34
C ASP A 324 -16.20 -49.19 12.11
N GLY A 325 -15.73 -49.31 10.86
CA GLY A 325 -14.38 -49.51 10.35
C GLY A 325 -14.38 -49.90 8.85
N ASN A 326 -13.18 -49.90 8.27
CA ASN A 326 -12.70 -50.57 7.04
C ASN A 326 -13.09 -50.05 5.63
N GLY A 327 -12.06 -49.89 4.79
CA GLY A 327 -12.19 -49.91 3.33
C GLY A 327 -10.95 -49.44 2.57
N ASP A 328 -10.07 -50.37 2.26
CA ASP A 328 -8.76 -50.27 1.63
C ASP A 328 -8.74 -49.86 0.14
N ASP A 329 -7.60 -49.28 -0.27
CA ASP A 329 -6.81 -49.60 -1.48
C ASP A 329 -6.92 -48.83 -2.83
N THR A 330 -5.72 -48.57 -3.38
CA THR A 330 -5.31 -48.22 -4.76
C THR A 330 -5.63 -46.79 -5.26
N GLY A 331 -4.73 -45.93 -5.75
CA GLY A 331 -3.40 -46.09 -6.32
C GLY A 331 -3.41 -45.66 -7.80
N LEU A 332 -2.90 -44.46 -8.14
CA LEU A 332 -2.02 -44.18 -9.29
C LEU A 332 -1.83 -42.66 -9.55
N VAL A 333 -0.56 -42.34 -9.78
CA VAL A 333 0.06 -41.03 -10.01
C VAL A 333 0.32 -40.86 -11.52
N GLN A 334 0.57 -39.60 -11.92
CA GLN A 334 1.39 -39.13 -13.07
C GLN A 334 0.63 -38.73 -14.36
N HIS A 335 0.93 -37.62 -15.06
CA HIS A 335 2.03 -36.66 -14.95
C HIS A 335 1.69 -35.33 -15.70
N SER A 336 1.96 -34.20 -15.03
CA SER A 336 2.62 -32.94 -15.47
C SER A 336 2.33 -32.29 -16.83
N LEU A 337 2.11 -30.97 -16.79
CA LEU A 337 3.08 -29.98 -17.31
C LEU A 337 2.90 -28.63 -16.60
N SER A 338 4.03 -28.07 -16.17
CA SER A 338 4.25 -26.92 -15.28
C SER A 338 3.89 -25.57 -15.88
N HIS A 339 3.28 -24.68 -15.09
CA HIS A 339 3.36 -23.23 -15.25
C HIS A 339 3.79 -22.61 -13.91
N LYS A 340 4.80 -21.73 -14.00
CA LYS A 340 5.41 -20.99 -12.90
C LYS A 340 4.36 -20.05 -12.28
N LYS A 341 4.28 -20.03 -10.95
CA LYS A 341 3.42 -19.15 -10.15
C LYS A 341 4.33 -18.15 -9.45
N SER A 342 4.25 -16.88 -9.85
CA SER A 342 4.85 -15.76 -9.13
C SER A 342 4.09 -15.57 -7.80
N ILE A 343 4.82 -15.23 -6.74
CA ILE A 343 4.36 -15.27 -5.36
C ILE A 343 3.65 -13.95 -5.02
N ASN A 344 2.40 -14.08 -4.55
CA ASN A 344 1.58 -13.02 -3.98
C ASN A 344 2.15 -12.51 -2.65
N ALA A 345 2.35 -11.21 -2.53
CA ALA A 345 2.30 -10.53 -1.22
C ALA A 345 0.83 -10.39 -0.81
N GLY A 346 0.43 -11.09 0.26
CA GLY A 346 -0.92 -11.01 0.81
C GLY A 346 -1.38 -12.31 1.47
N ALA A 347 -1.53 -12.24 2.80
CA ALA A 347 -1.98 -13.25 3.77
C ALA A 347 -0.94 -14.28 4.25
N VAL A 348 -0.34 -14.02 5.42
CA VAL A 348 0.46 -14.99 6.20
C VAL A 348 -0.47 -15.76 7.13
N THR A 349 -0.69 -17.04 6.86
CA THR A 349 -1.45 -18.00 7.69
C THR A 349 -0.54 -18.71 8.69
N ALA A 350 -1.04 -18.93 9.91
CA ALA A 350 -0.31 -19.58 11.01
C ALA A 350 -0.30 -21.13 10.94
N GLY A 351 0.84 -21.74 11.31
CA GLY A 351 1.05 -23.17 11.65
C GLY A 351 1.60 -24.01 10.47
N THR A 352 2.66 -24.82 10.57
CA THR A 352 3.16 -25.66 11.68
C THR A 352 4.66 -25.98 11.55
N SER A 353 5.22 -26.44 12.67
CA SER A 353 6.62 -26.67 13.06
C SER A 353 7.41 -27.79 12.38
N GLY A 354 8.73 -27.60 12.24
CA GLY A 354 9.75 -28.65 12.14
C GLY A 354 11.15 -28.10 12.46
N ASP A 355 11.74 -28.58 13.55
CA ASP A 355 13.03 -28.20 14.19
C ASP A 355 14.27 -28.28 13.27
N GLY A 356 15.24 -27.37 13.51
CA GLY A 356 16.61 -27.51 12.98
C GLY A 356 17.56 -26.30 13.09
N ASP A 357 17.90 -25.91 14.33
CA ASP A 357 19.17 -25.29 14.81
C ASP A 357 19.77 -23.99 14.19
N GLN A 358 19.87 -22.98 15.08
CA GLN A 358 20.86 -21.87 15.17
C GLN A 358 21.23 -21.04 13.94
N ASP A 359 20.53 -19.92 13.73
CA ASP A 359 21.09 -18.68 13.18
C ASP A 359 20.52 -17.47 13.93
N ALA A 360 21.42 -16.62 14.44
CA ALA A 360 21.10 -15.42 15.19
C ALA A 360 21.60 -14.18 14.42
N ASN A 361 20.82 -13.73 13.45
CA ASN A 361 20.60 -12.31 13.09
C ASN A 361 19.80 -12.22 11.79
N LYS A 362 18.74 -11.41 11.79
CA LYS A 362 17.64 -11.28 10.81
C LYS A 362 16.55 -12.33 10.95
N THR A 363 15.81 -12.24 12.05
CA THR A 363 14.45 -12.76 12.13
C THR A 363 13.54 -11.89 11.24
N GLU A 364 12.76 -12.52 10.35
CA GLU A 364 11.71 -11.82 9.61
C GLU A 364 10.73 -11.16 10.60
N LEU A 365 10.69 -9.83 10.60
CA LEU A 365 9.76 -9.04 11.40
C LEU A 365 8.33 -9.38 10.94
N ARG A 366 7.59 -10.13 11.77
CA ARG A 366 6.19 -10.46 11.50
C ARG A 366 5.32 -9.23 11.73
N SER A 367 4.30 -9.03 10.90
CA SER A 367 3.27 -8.03 11.20
C SER A 367 2.52 -8.37 12.49
N PRO A 368 1.95 -7.36 13.19
CA PRO A 368 1.10 -7.60 14.35
C PRO A 368 -0.05 -8.55 14.04
N LEU A 369 -0.50 -9.31 15.06
CA LEU A 369 -1.62 -10.26 14.93
C LEU A 369 -2.96 -9.58 14.59
N LEU A 370 -3.11 -8.29 14.91
CA LEU A 370 -4.29 -7.49 14.64
C LEU A 370 -3.85 -6.16 14.03
N SER A 371 -4.44 -5.81 12.89
CA SER A 371 -4.38 -4.45 12.34
C SER A 371 -5.66 -3.69 12.71
N PHE A 372 -5.48 -2.44 13.16
CA PHE A 372 -6.53 -1.50 13.48
C PHE A 372 -6.51 -0.25 12.60
N SER A 373 -5.98 -0.35 11.37
CA SER A 373 -5.90 0.75 10.42
C SER A 373 -7.22 1.50 10.32
N ASN A 374 -7.18 2.83 10.44
CA ASN A 374 -8.29 3.70 10.04
C ASN A 374 -8.36 3.76 8.52
N THR A 375 -9.57 3.95 7.99
CA THR A 375 -9.78 4.04 6.54
C THR A 375 -10.59 5.27 6.16
N ASP A 376 -11.45 5.20 5.14
CA ASP A 376 -12.22 6.34 4.64
C ASP A 376 -13.25 6.91 5.64
N ILE A 377 -13.69 8.15 5.39
CA ILE A 377 -14.73 8.86 6.15
C ILE A 377 -15.90 9.22 5.22
N ALA A 378 -17.12 9.02 5.71
CA ALA A 378 -18.33 9.58 5.12
C ALA A 378 -18.98 10.63 6.03
N PHE A 379 -19.66 11.60 5.42
CA PHE A 379 -20.36 12.67 6.12
C PHE A 379 -21.83 12.75 5.71
N ARG A 380 -22.68 13.14 6.66
CA ARG A 380 -24.04 13.60 6.39
C ARG A 380 -24.44 14.67 7.41
N ASP A 381 -24.78 15.86 6.95
CA ASP A 381 -25.11 17.00 7.82
C ASP A 381 -23.98 17.27 8.84
N ASP A 382 -24.25 17.11 10.13
CA ASP A 382 -23.30 17.21 11.26
C ASP A 382 -22.78 15.84 11.72
N ILE A 383 -23.01 14.76 10.95
CA ILE A 383 -22.58 13.41 11.29
C ILE A 383 -21.36 13.06 10.45
N MET A 384 -20.34 12.52 11.12
CA MET A 384 -19.14 11.98 10.48
C MET A 384 -18.96 10.52 10.91
N VAL A 385 -18.71 9.62 9.96
CA VAL A 385 -18.42 8.21 10.25
C VAL A 385 -17.04 7.88 9.68
N ALA A 386 -16.12 7.46 10.55
CA ALA A 386 -14.78 7.03 10.17
C ALA A 386 -14.68 5.50 10.19
N GLY A 387 -14.28 4.92 9.06
CA GLY A 387 -14.03 3.50 8.86
C GLY A 387 -12.75 3.01 9.52
N SER A 388 -12.68 1.69 9.73
CA SER A 388 -11.49 1.00 10.22
C SER A 388 -11.56 -0.49 9.95
N TYR A 389 -10.41 -1.14 9.88
CA TYR A 389 -10.27 -2.59 9.77
C TYR A 389 -10.97 -3.34 10.91
N HIS A 390 -11.20 -2.66 12.05
CA HIS A 390 -11.85 -3.21 13.23
C HIS A 390 -13.33 -2.82 13.40
N GLY A 391 -13.90 -2.02 12.49
CA GLY A 391 -15.27 -1.52 12.58
C GLY A 391 -15.40 -0.07 12.11
N PHE A 392 -16.17 0.75 12.82
CA PHE A 392 -16.28 2.18 12.51
C PHE A 392 -16.62 3.01 13.75
N ASN A 393 -16.34 4.31 13.66
CA ASN A 393 -16.61 5.29 14.71
C ASN A 393 -17.54 6.38 14.18
N ILE A 394 -18.60 6.69 14.93
CA ILE A 394 -19.56 7.74 14.61
C ILE A 394 -19.26 8.95 15.49
N TYR A 395 -19.17 10.12 14.86
CA TYR A 395 -18.95 11.40 15.49
C TYR A 395 -20.08 12.37 15.12
N GLN A 396 -20.35 13.30 16.03
CA GLN A 396 -21.14 14.49 15.76
C GLN A 396 -20.20 15.69 15.70
N LEU A 397 -20.27 16.46 14.61
CA LEU A 397 -19.50 17.67 14.39
C LEU A 397 -20.16 18.83 15.15
N ASP A 398 -19.36 19.66 15.82
CA ASP A 398 -19.83 20.92 16.36
C ASP A 398 -19.84 22.03 15.29
N GLU A 399 -20.24 23.25 15.68
CA GLU A 399 -20.28 24.43 14.80
C GLU A 399 -18.91 24.82 14.18
N ASN A 400 -17.81 24.35 14.76
CA ASN A 400 -16.45 24.59 14.26
C ASN A 400 -15.93 23.41 13.42
N GLY A 401 -16.73 22.36 13.24
CA GLY A 401 -16.34 21.12 12.57
C GLY A 401 -15.48 20.20 13.45
N VAL A 402 -15.49 20.39 14.78
CA VAL A 402 -14.73 19.51 15.69
C VAL A 402 -15.55 18.25 15.97
N PRO A 403 -15.02 17.04 15.68
CA PRO A 403 -15.73 15.80 15.91
C PRO A 403 -15.84 15.47 17.41
N LYS A 404 -17.04 15.07 17.82
CA LYS A 404 -17.31 14.50 19.14
C LYS A 404 -17.76 13.06 18.98
N LEU A 405 -17.01 12.12 19.54
CA LEU A 405 -17.32 10.69 19.47
C LEU A 405 -18.70 10.39 20.10
N MET A 406 -19.56 9.72 19.34
CA MET A 406 -20.90 9.31 19.73
C MET A 406 -20.99 7.81 19.98
N ALA A 407 -20.39 7.01 19.11
CA ALA A 407 -20.34 5.57 19.22
C ALA A 407 -19.12 4.98 18.52
N SER A 408 -18.65 3.86 19.05
CA SER A 408 -17.61 3.02 18.47
C SER A 408 -18.21 1.63 18.26
N VAL A 409 -18.29 1.21 17.00
CA VAL A 409 -18.88 -0.09 16.62
C VAL A 409 -17.77 -1.02 16.23
N VAL A 410 -17.48 -2.00 17.10
CA VAL A 410 -16.49 -3.03 16.83
C VAL A 410 -17.12 -4.13 15.99
N CYS A 411 -16.66 -4.26 14.75
CA CYS A 411 -17.10 -5.30 13.83
C CYS A 411 -15.95 -5.63 12.85
N PRO A 412 -15.01 -6.50 13.25
CA PRO A 412 -13.80 -6.73 12.48
C PRO A 412 -14.07 -7.35 11.10
N GLY A 413 -13.24 -6.96 10.14
CA GLY A 413 -13.38 -7.42 8.77
C GLY A 413 -12.27 -6.99 7.81
N GLY A 414 -11.40 -6.05 8.20
CA GLY A 414 -10.44 -5.44 7.29
C GLY A 414 -11.11 -4.49 6.29
N GLN A 415 -10.33 -3.56 5.74
CA GLN A 415 -10.82 -2.40 4.97
C GLN A 415 -11.73 -1.52 5.84
N GLY A 416 -13.05 -1.63 5.69
CA GLY A 416 -13.98 -0.85 6.48
C GLY A 416 -14.29 0.53 5.92
N ASP A 417 -14.09 0.75 4.61
CA ASP A 417 -14.53 1.97 3.93
C ASP A 417 -16.04 2.11 4.01
N VAL A 418 -16.51 3.35 4.15
CA VAL A 418 -17.89 3.66 4.52
C VAL A 418 -18.56 4.65 3.58
N SER A 419 -19.85 4.44 3.34
CA SER A 419 -20.75 5.42 2.70
C SER A 419 -22.05 5.55 3.47
N ILE A 420 -22.64 6.74 3.48
CA ILE A 420 -23.93 7.05 4.09
C ILE A 420 -24.95 7.36 2.99
N VAL A 421 -26.11 6.70 3.06
CA VAL A 421 -27.28 7.03 2.25
C VAL A 421 -28.50 7.12 3.15
N ASP A 422 -28.99 8.34 3.36
CA ASP A 422 -30.06 8.65 4.32
C ASP A 422 -29.73 8.10 5.73
N HIS A 423 -30.45 7.06 6.19
CA HIS A 423 -30.26 6.44 7.50
C HIS A 423 -29.47 5.13 7.44
N LEU A 424 -28.95 4.76 6.27
CA LEU A 424 -28.14 3.57 6.07
C LEU A 424 -26.66 3.92 5.97
N LEU A 425 -25.83 3.11 6.61
CA LEU A 425 -24.38 3.10 6.48
C LEU A 425 -23.97 1.80 5.78
N ILE A 426 -23.24 1.92 4.68
CA ILE A 426 -22.67 0.80 3.92
C ILE A 426 -21.19 0.71 4.30
N MET A 427 -20.68 -0.50 4.55
CA MET A 427 -19.30 -0.73 4.96
C MET A 427 -18.66 -1.89 4.17
N SER A 428 -17.49 -1.64 3.57
CA SER A 428 -16.66 -2.63 2.90
C SER A 428 -16.02 -3.61 3.88
N VAL A 429 -15.92 -4.88 3.49
CA VAL A 429 -15.22 -5.94 4.24
C VAL A 429 -14.48 -6.85 3.29
N GLU A 430 -13.18 -6.99 3.49
CA GLU A 430 -12.35 -7.77 2.60
C GLU A 430 -11.70 -9.01 3.23
N GLU A 431 -11.18 -8.87 4.44
CA GLU A 431 -10.32 -9.88 5.04
C GLU A 431 -11.09 -11.11 5.48
N THR A 432 -10.40 -12.24 5.46
CA THR A 432 -10.98 -13.54 5.82
C THR A 432 -11.35 -13.62 7.31
N ARG A 433 -10.83 -12.76 8.19
CA ARG A 433 -11.22 -12.75 9.61
C ARG A 433 -12.65 -12.24 9.85
N GLY A 434 -13.26 -11.58 8.87
CA GLY A 434 -14.61 -11.05 8.97
C GLY A 434 -15.63 -12.13 9.30
N ARG A 435 -16.58 -11.81 10.18
CA ARG A 435 -17.68 -12.72 10.53
C ARG A 435 -19.05 -12.13 10.29
N VAL A 436 -19.99 -12.97 9.85
CA VAL A 436 -21.39 -12.59 9.58
C VAL A 436 -22.04 -11.96 10.82
N ASP A 437 -21.69 -12.44 12.01
CA ASP A 437 -22.22 -11.99 13.31
C ASP A 437 -21.40 -10.87 13.98
N CYS A 438 -20.39 -10.30 13.32
CA CYS A 438 -19.42 -9.36 13.92
C CYS A 438 -18.67 -9.93 15.15
N GLY A 439 -18.61 -11.26 15.31
CA GLY A 439 -17.93 -11.88 16.45
C GLY A 439 -16.44 -11.53 16.51
N LEU A 440 -15.91 -11.33 17.71
CA LEU A 440 -14.50 -10.96 17.95
C LEU A 440 -13.53 -12.14 17.78
N GLN A 441 -14.06 -13.36 17.79
CA GLN A 441 -13.32 -14.57 17.48
C GLN A 441 -12.94 -14.61 16.00
N GLY A 442 -11.71 -15.02 15.67
CA GLY A 442 -11.31 -15.26 14.28
C GLY A 442 -12.03 -16.44 13.63
N VAL A 443 -11.81 -16.62 12.33
CA VAL A 443 -12.28 -17.78 11.55
C VAL A 443 -11.06 -18.59 11.11
N GLN A 444 -10.81 -19.71 11.81
CA GLN A 444 -9.62 -20.54 11.62
C GLN A 444 -9.75 -21.60 10.52
N ALA A 445 -10.98 -22.08 10.27
CA ALA A 445 -11.22 -23.04 9.21
C ALA A 445 -10.98 -22.37 7.84
N GLU A 446 -10.53 -23.12 6.84
CA GLU A 446 -10.34 -22.65 5.46
C GLU A 446 -11.68 -22.26 4.83
N ILE A 447 -12.67 -23.16 4.92
CA ILE A 447 -14.06 -22.93 4.51
C ILE A 447 -14.94 -22.72 5.75
N SER A 448 -15.72 -21.64 5.82
CA SER A 448 -16.63 -21.41 6.94
C SER A 448 -17.87 -20.61 6.60
N GLU A 449 -19.06 -21.14 6.93
CA GLU A 449 -20.33 -20.40 6.87
C GLU A 449 -20.39 -19.18 7.80
N LYS A 450 -19.47 -19.08 8.77
CA LYS A 450 -19.37 -17.93 9.68
C LYS A 450 -18.58 -16.78 9.07
N ARG A 451 -17.81 -17.02 7.99
CA ARG A 451 -16.95 -16.02 7.36
C ARG A 451 -17.79 -14.99 6.60
N PHE A 452 -17.36 -13.74 6.63
CA PHE A 452 -17.95 -12.66 5.87
C PHE A 452 -16.89 -11.87 5.11
N ARG A 453 -17.11 -11.67 3.81
CA ARG A 453 -16.44 -10.66 2.96
C ARG A 453 -17.47 -10.09 1.97
N GLY A 454 -17.45 -8.80 1.69
CA GLY A 454 -18.46 -8.09 0.89
C GLY A 454 -19.00 -6.87 1.62
N LEU A 455 -20.26 -6.50 1.40
CA LEU A 455 -20.84 -5.26 1.96
C LEU A 455 -21.70 -5.53 3.19
N ARG A 456 -21.44 -4.81 4.28
CA ARG A 456 -22.37 -4.73 5.43
C ARG A 456 -23.25 -3.50 5.31
N ILE A 457 -24.49 -3.62 5.79
CA ILE A 457 -25.44 -2.51 5.79
C ILE A 457 -25.97 -2.33 7.20
N PHE A 458 -25.79 -1.13 7.75
CA PHE A 458 -26.23 -0.75 9.08
C PHE A 458 -27.30 0.34 9.01
N ASP A 459 -28.32 0.26 9.85
CA ASP A 459 -29.23 1.37 10.12
C ASP A 459 -28.65 2.21 11.27
N ILE A 460 -28.39 3.48 10.97
CA ILE A 460 -27.79 4.48 11.85
C ILE A 460 -28.80 5.55 12.29
N SER A 461 -30.11 5.31 12.15
CA SER A 461 -31.16 6.21 12.66
C SER A 461 -31.00 6.55 14.15
N GLN A 462 -30.42 5.63 14.93
CA GLN A 462 -29.94 5.87 16.28
C GLN A 462 -28.41 5.80 16.31
N LEU A 463 -27.75 6.95 16.21
CA LEU A 463 -26.28 7.06 16.13
C LEU A 463 -25.52 6.36 17.26
N THR A 464 -26.11 6.28 18.46
CA THR A 464 -25.48 5.61 19.61
C THR A 464 -25.70 4.10 19.63
N ARG A 465 -26.56 3.57 18.77
CA ARG A 465 -26.93 2.15 18.69
C ARG A 465 -27.14 1.68 17.23
N PRO A 466 -26.13 1.76 16.36
CA PRO A 466 -26.22 1.21 15.01
C PRO A 466 -26.59 -0.27 15.03
N ARG A 467 -27.32 -0.71 14.00
CA ARG A 467 -27.78 -2.10 13.86
C ARG A 467 -27.47 -2.63 12.47
N GLN A 468 -26.84 -3.79 12.36
CA GLN A 468 -26.68 -4.43 11.05
C GLN A 468 -28.06 -4.92 10.57
N VAL A 469 -28.51 -4.44 9.42
CA VAL A 469 -29.85 -4.70 8.84
C VAL A 469 -29.79 -5.43 7.49
N GLY A 470 -28.60 -5.52 6.89
CA GLY A 470 -28.37 -6.26 5.65
C GLY A 470 -26.89 -6.60 5.48
N ALA A 471 -26.61 -7.52 4.58
CA ALA A 471 -25.25 -7.87 4.18
C ALA A 471 -25.26 -8.57 2.81
N VAL A 472 -24.21 -8.35 2.01
CA VAL A 472 -24.02 -8.99 0.70
C VAL A 472 -22.66 -9.68 0.70
N GLN A 473 -22.65 -10.99 0.47
CA GLN A 473 -21.41 -11.78 0.33
C GLN A 473 -20.96 -11.76 -1.13
N THR A 474 -19.69 -11.47 -1.37
CA THR A 474 -19.10 -11.40 -2.71
C THR A 474 -17.94 -12.39 -2.84
N CYS A 475 -17.65 -12.81 -4.07
CA CYS A 475 -16.61 -13.81 -4.33
C CYS A 475 -15.19 -13.32 -4.00
N ARG A 476 -14.97 -12.01 -4.04
CA ARG A 476 -13.66 -11.37 -3.82
C ARG A 476 -13.65 -10.40 -2.64
N GLY A 477 -14.70 -10.38 -1.82
CA GLY A 477 -14.85 -9.39 -0.77
C GLY A 477 -15.21 -8.01 -1.33
N SER A 478 -15.14 -7.01 -0.46
CA SER A 478 -15.28 -5.60 -0.81
C SER A 478 -14.05 -4.89 -0.27
N HIS A 479 -13.19 -4.46 -1.19
CA HIS A 479 -12.08 -3.57 -0.89
C HIS A 479 -12.64 -2.16 -0.71
N THR A 480 -13.24 -1.63 -1.78
CA THR A 480 -14.01 -0.37 -1.77
C THR A 480 -15.41 -0.57 -2.37
N HIS A 481 -16.24 0.45 -2.22
CA HIS A 481 -17.55 0.51 -2.85
C HIS A 481 -17.93 1.95 -3.19
N SER A 482 -18.78 2.10 -4.21
CA SER A 482 -19.20 3.42 -4.69
C SER A 482 -20.71 3.47 -4.81
N VAL A 483 -21.34 4.44 -4.15
CA VAL A 483 -22.78 4.68 -4.29
C VAL A 483 -23.03 5.37 -5.62
N VAL A 484 -23.55 4.64 -6.60
CA VAL A 484 -23.71 5.10 -7.98
C VAL A 484 -24.97 5.93 -8.13
N SER A 485 -26.07 5.46 -7.56
CA SER A 485 -27.35 6.14 -7.63
C SER A 485 -28.28 5.72 -6.50
N GLY A 486 -29.27 6.58 -6.25
CA GLY A 486 -30.42 6.28 -5.41
C GLY A 486 -30.38 6.94 -4.03
N PRO A 487 -31.45 6.78 -3.25
CA PRO A 487 -32.62 5.94 -3.55
C PRO A 487 -33.40 6.38 -4.79
N ASP A 488 -33.66 5.44 -5.70
CA ASP A 488 -34.54 5.68 -6.86
C ASP A 488 -36.01 5.85 -6.43
N THR A 489 -36.92 6.05 -7.39
CA THR A 489 -38.36 6.20 -7.09
C THR A 489 -39.00 4.99 -6.38
N GLN A 490 -38.35 3.83 -6.41
CA GLN A 490 -38.76 2.61 -5.72
C GLN A 490 -38.03 2.41 -4.38
N GLY A 491 -37.11 3.31 -4.04
CA GLY A 491 -36.31 3.26 -2.83
C GLY A 491 -35.08 2.36 -2.93
N ASN A 492 -34.58 2.06 -4.13
CA ASN A 492 -33.39 1.23 -4.31
C ASN A 492 -32.13 2.08 -4.47
N ILE A 493 -31.04 1.65 -3.84
CA ILE A 493 -29.70 2.20 -3.99
C ILE A 493 -28.89 1.24 -4.87
N ILE A 494 -28.12 1.78 -5.81
CA ILE A 494 -27.18 1.01 -6.64
C ILE A 494 -25.76 1.31 -6.21
N VAL A 495 -25.00 0.25 -5.98
CA VAL A 495 -23.62 0.30 -5.48
C VAL A 495 -22.73 -0.52 -6.40
N TYR A 496 -21.59 0.03 -6.81
CA TYR A 496 -20.51 -0.76 -7.40
C TYR A 496 -19.58 -1.25 -6.31
N ASN A 497 -19.24 -2.53 -6.37
CA ASN A 497 -18.33 -3.17 -5.42
C ASN A 497 -17.04 -3.61 -6.12
N SER A 498 -15.92 -3.17 -5.55
CA SER A 498 -14.57 -3.50 -5.99
C SER A 498 -13.96 -4.49 -5.00
N GLY A 499 -13.85 -5.76 -5.36
CA GLY A 499 -13.18 -6.78 -4.54
C GLY A 499 -11.82 -7.16 -5.12
N ILE A 500 -10.74 -7.02 -4.36
CA ILE A 500 -9.38 -7.29 -4.86
C ILE A 500 -8.79 -8.60 -4.34
N SER A 501 -9.29 -9.11 -3.22
CA SER A 501 -8.77 -10.36 -2.67
C SER A 501 -9.14 -11.60 -3.49
N ARG A 502 -8.48 -12.71 -3.15
CA ARG A 502 -8.57 -13.97 -3.90
C ARG A 502 -10.02 -14.45 -3.99
N VAL A 503 -10.34 -15.07 -5.12
CA VAL A 503 -11.62 -15.73 -5.35
C VAL A 503 -11.81 -16.83 -4.30
N ARG A 504 -12.99 -16.87 -3.67
CA ARG A 504 -13.34 -17.91 -2.70
C ARG A 504 -13.52 -19.27 -3.36
N ASP A 505 -13.28 -20.31 -2.57
CA ASP A 505 -13.69 -21.67 -2.89
C ASP A 505 -15.21 -21.74 -3.11
N ALA A 506 -15.62 -22.48 -4.13
CA ALA A 506 -17.02 -22.66 -4.47
C ALA A 506 -17.79 -23.41 -3.36
N GLU A 507 -17.09 -24.21 -2.55
CA GLU A 507 -17.60 -24.84 -1.33
C GLU A 507 -17.91 -23.83 -0.22
N GLU A 508 -17.20 -22.70 -0.16
CA GLU A 508 -17.48 -21.63 0.82
C GLU A 508 -18.60 -20.71 0.33
N LEU A 509 -18.57 -20.32 -0.95
CA LEU A 509 -19.61 -19.51 -1.55
C LEU A 509 -19.94 -20.01 -2.96
N PRO A 510 -21.10 -20.67 -3.14
CA PRO A 510 -21.51 -21.18 -4.45
C PRO A 510 -21.59 -20.07 -5.50
N GLY A 511 -21.04 -20.32 -6.69
CA GLY A 511 -21.02 -19.38 -7.80
C GLY A 511 -19.71 -18.60 -7.96
N CYS A 512 -18.73 -18.81 -7.07
CA CYS A 512 -17.40 -18.26 -7.23
C CYS A 512 -16.54 -19.18 -8.11
N PHE A 513 -16.04 -18.61 -9.21
CA PHE A 513 -15.18 -19.29 -10.17
C PHE A 513 -13.87 -18.51 -10.32
N ASP A 514 -12.76 -19.22 -10.37
CA ASP A 514 -11.39 -18.67 -10.44
C ASP A 514 -10.96 -18.38 -11.88
N GLU A 515 -9.65 -18.23 -12.12
CA GLU A 515 -9.02 -18.00 -13.43
C GLU A 515 -8.92 -19.29 -14.29
N SER A 516 -9.74 -20.31 -14.05
CA SER A 516 -9.68 -21.52 -14.87
C SER A 516 -9.73 -21.18 -16.39
N PRO A 517 -8.71 -21.55 -17.19
CA PRO A 517 -8.59 -21.10 -18.57
C PRO A 517 -9.83 -21.43 -19.42
N GLY A 518 -10.46 -20.40 -20.00
CA GLY A 518 -11.66 -20.52 -20.83
C GLY A 518 -12.98 -20.59 -20.04
N ASP A 519 -12.97 -20.36 -18.73
CA ASP A 519 -14.19 -20.18 -17.94
C ASP A 519 -14.59 -18.71 -17.86
N ASP A 520 -15.52 -18.31 -18.73
CA ASP A 520 -16.01 -16.94 -18.77
C ASP A 520 -16.81 -16.54 -17.53
N ARG A 521 -17.11 -17.47 -16.60
CA ARG A 521 -17.85 -17.20 -15.35
C ARG A 521 -16.95 -16.72 -14.21
N THR A 522 -15.65 -16.56 -14.46
CA THR A 522 -14.69 -16.08 -13.46
C THR A 522 -15.18 -14.82 -12.74
N ALA A 523 -14.88 -14.72 -11.45
CA ALA A 523 -15.13 -13.52 -10.63
C ALA A 523 -14.06 -12.44 -10.84
N LEU A 524 -13.00 -12.73 -11.59
CA LEU A 524 -12.03 -11.74 -12.07
C LEU A 524 -12.62 -10.95 -13.26
N PHE A 525 -12.02 -9.80 -13.59
CA PHE A 525 -12.39 -9.00 -14.77
C PHE A 525 -13.87 -8.56 -14.75
N ARG A 526 -14.42 -8.28 -13.57
CA ARG A 526 -15.81 -7.87 -13.37
C ARG A 526 -15.94 -6.82 -12.28
N ILE A 527 -17.01 -6.03 -12.35
CA ILE A 527 -17.47 -5.16 -11.26
C ILE A 527 -18.79 -5.75 -10.76
N ASP A 528 -18.93 -5.94 -9.45
CA ASP A 528 -20.20 -6.39 -8.87
C ASP A 528 -21.16 -5.20 -8.72
N VAL A 529 -22.34 -5.30 -9.33
CA VAL A 529 -23.41 -4.31 -9.21
C VAL A 529 -24.41 -4.79 -8.16
N ILE A 530 -24.53 -4.05 -7.07
CA ILE A 530 -25.36 -4.41 -5.91
C ILE A 530 -26.55 -3.48 -5.81
N GLU A 531 -27.73 -4.07 -5.60
CA GLU A 531 -28.97 -3.34 -5.32
C GLU A 531 -29.31 -3.47 -3.83
N ILE A 532 -29.54 -2.34 -3.17
CA ILE A 532 -29.93 -2.26 -1.76
C ILE A 532 -31.32 -1.60 -1.66
N PRO A 533 -32.39 -2.36 -1.38
CA PRO A 533 -33.71 -1.79 -1.13
C PRO A 533 -33.74 -1.09 0.24
N MET A 534 -33.92 0.24 0.29
CA MET A 534 -33.83 1.00 1.55
C MET A 534 -34.82 0.52 2.61
N HIS A 535 -36.02 0.14 2.22
CA HIS A 535 -37.05 -0.32 3.17
C HIS A 535 -36.87 -1.76 3.62
N LYS A 536 -36.02 -2.53 2.93
CA LYS A 536 -35.69 -3.91 3.28
C LYS A 536 -34.23 -4.24 2.96
N PRO A 537 -33.27 -3.65 3.68
CA PRO A 537 -31.84 -3.83 3.38
C PRO A 537 -31.37 -5.28 3.45
N ALA A 538 -32.09 -6.14 4.16
CA ALA A 538 -31.82 -7.59 4.22
C ALA A 538 -32.04 -8.32 2.87
N GLU A 539 -32.76 -7.71 1.92
CA GLU A 539 -32.97 -8.24 0.56
C GLU A 539 -31.88 -7.75 -0.42
N ALA A 540 -30.85 -7.04 0.06
CA ALA A 540 -29.73 -6.58 -0.75
C ALA A 540 -28.98 -7.74 -1.41
N ARG A 541 -28.59 -7.57 -2.67
CA ARG A 541 -27.99 -8.63 -3.48
C ARG A 541 -27.21 -8.07 -4.67
N ILE A 542 -26.27 -8.87 -5.16
CA ILE A 542 -25.67 -8.65 -6.47
C ILE A 542 -26.77 -8.87 -7.52
N ILE A 543 -26.97 -7.89 -8.40
CA ILE A 543 -27.95 -7.95 -9.49
C ILE A 543 -27.30 -8.25 -10.84
N ASP A 544 -26.04 -7.88 -11.00
CA ASP A 544 -25.22 -8.18 -12.18
C ASP A 544 -23.72 -8.10 -11.81
N SER A 545 -22.86 -8.68 -12.65
CA SER A 545 -21.40 -8.55 -12.57
C SER A 545 -20.79 -8.32 -13.96
N PRO A 546 -20.93 -7.13 -14.56
CA PRO A 546 -20.50 -6.87 -15.94
C PRO A 546 -19.01 -7.06 -16.17
N ALA A 547 -18.65 -7.64 -17.32
CA ALA A 547 -17.27 -7.92 -17.72
C ALA A 547 -16.60 -6.68 -18.37
N VAL A 548 -16.47 -5.59 -17.61
CA VAL A 548 -16.04 -4.28 -18.14
C VAL A 548 -14.59 -4.24 -18.66
N PHE A 549 -13.78 -5.25 -18.32
CA PHE A 549 -12.39 -5.39 -18.76
C PHE A 549 -12.23 -6.31 -19.97
N ALA A 550 -13.34 -6.82 -20.52
CA ALA A 550 -13.30 -7.61 -21.73
C ALA A 550 -12.89 -6.75 -22.94
N ASP A 551 -12.28 -7.40 -23.92
CA ASP A 551 -12.06 -6.82 -25.23
C ASP A 551 -13.42 -6.61 -25.92
N PRO A 552 -13.78 -5.39 -26.35
CA PRO A 552 -15.11 -5.09 -26.85
C PRO A 552 -15.38 -5.71 -28.23
N GLU A 553 -14.35 -6.05 -29.00
CA GLU A 553 -14.50 -6.65 -30.34
C GLU A 553 -14.65 -8.17 -30.28
N THR A 554 -13.88 -8.82 -29.42
CA THR A 554 -13.76 -10.27 -29.32
C THR A 554 -14.55 -10.87 -28.16
N GLY A 555 -14.88 -10.07 -27.14
CA GLY A 555 -15.47 -10.52 -25.89
C GLY A 555 -14.49 -11.28 -24.98
N ALA A 556 -13.21 -11.35 -25.33
CA ALA A 556 -12.22 -12.05 -24.53
C ALA A 556 -12.00 -11.32 -23.19
N LEU A 557 -12.09 -12.06 -22.08
CA LEU A 557 -11.76 -11.54 -20.77
C LEU A 557 -10.27 -11.17 -20.69
N GLY A 558 -9.95 -10.13 -19.91
CA GLY A 558 -8.59 -9.60 -19.81
C GLY A 558 -8.12 -8.95 -21.12
N GLY A 559 -8.99 -8.15 -21.75
CA GLY A 559 -8.70 -7.38 -22.96
C GLY A 559 -7.87 -6.10 -22.71
N LEU A 560 -7.36 -5.94 -21.50
CA LEU A 560 -6.57 -4.82 -21.02
C LEU A 560 -5.15 -5.29 -20.65
N TRP A 561 -4.38 -4.45 -19.94
CA TRP A 561 -3.00 -4.73 -19.59
C TRP A 561 -2.85 -6.09 -18.89
N ARG A 562 -1.89 -6.89 -19.36
CA ARG A 562 -1.67 -8.26 -18.87
C ARG A 562 -0.69 -8.36 -17.70
N GLY A 563 -0.15 -7.22 -17.26
CA GLY A 563 0.88 -7.14 -16.25
C GLY A 563 2.29 -7.30 -16.83
N GLY A 564 3.27 -6.79 -16.10
CA GLY A 564 4.69 -6.92 -16.41
C GLY A 564 5.39 -5.58 -16.62
N ASP A 565 6.60 -5.69 -17.18
CA ASP A 565 7.51 -4.58 -17.42
C ASP A 565 7.12 -3.78 -18.68
N HIS A 566 7.04 -2.45 -18.56
CA HIS A 566 6.81 -1.53 -19.68
C HIS A 566 8.09 -1.19 -20.48
N GLY A 567 9.25 -1.71 -20.07
CA GLY A 567 10.56 -1.50 -20.69
C GLY A 567 11.59 -0.87 -19.75
N GLU A 568 12.78 -0.61 -20.29
CA GLU A 568 13.85 0.06 -19.51
C GLU A 568 13.37 1.41 -18.95
N ASP A 569 13.75 1.71 -17.70
CA ASP A 569 13.35 2.91 -16.94
C ASP A 569 11.84 3.05 -16.65
N THR A 570 11.08 1.96 -16.70
CA THR A 570 9.64 1.91 -16.36
C THR A 570 9.35 1.06 -15.11
N GLN A 571 8.12 1.14 -14.60
CA GLN A 571 7.65 0.28 -13.52
C GLN A 571 7.15 -1.07 -14.03
N GLU A 572 7.21 -2.08 -13.17
CA GLU A 572 6.43 -3.30 -13.34
C GLU A 572 5.01 -3.05 -12.84
N THR A 573 4.04 -3.14 -13.75
CA THR A 573 2.64 -2.82 -13.47
C THR A 573 1.80 -4.10 -13.35
N TYR A 574 0.81 -4.09 -12.46
CA TYR A 574 -0.06 -5.24 -12.24
C TYR A 574 -0.97 -5.53 -13.43
N ARG A 575 -1.40 -6.80 -13.57
CA ARG A 575 -2.46 -7.17 -14.50
C ARG A 575 -3.76 -6.44 -14.17
N THR A 576 -4.51 -6.06 -15.19
CA THR A 576 -5.83 -5.42 -15.05
C THR A 576 -6.94 -6.46 -14.94
N ASP A 577 -7.25 -6.89 -13.72
CA ASP A 577 -8.30 -7.88 -13.41
C ASP A 577 -9.32 -7.43 -12.35
N GLN A 578 -9.18 -6.21 -11.81
CA GLN A 578 -10.14 -5.53 -10.94
C GLN A 578 -9.94 -4.02 -10.99
N CYS A 579 -10.96 -3.28 -10.55
CA CYS A 579 -10.75 -1.93 -10.06
C CYS A 579 -10.41 -1.97 -8.57
N HIS A 580 -9.45 -1.15 -8.15
CA HIS A 580 -9.22 -0.86 -6.75
C HIS A 580 -10.32 0.10 -6.26
N ASP A 581 -10.39 1.29 -6.88
CA ASP A 581 -11.42 2.30 -6.62
C ASP A 581 -12.16 2.67 -7.90
N ILE A 582 -13.44 3.04 -7.76
CA ILE A 582 -14.26 3.57 -8.86
C ILE A 582 -14.95 4.84 -8.39
N THR A 583 -14.51 5.99 -8.85
CA THR A 583 -15.16 7.25 -8.51
C THR A 583 -16.26 7.56 -9.50
N VAL A 584 -17.48 7.77 -9.01
CA VAL A 584 -18.66 8.07 -9.84
C VAL A 584 -18.96 9.57 -9.88
N PHE A 585 -19.43 10.04 -11.03
CA PHE A 585 -19.94 11.40 -11.23
C PHE A 585 -21.36 11.30 -11.83
N PRO A 586 -22.39 11.08 -10.99
CA PRO A 586 -23.73 10.72 -11.45
C PRO A 586 -24.39 11.76 -12.37
N GLU A 587 -24.21 13.07 -12.14
CA GLU A 587 -24.80 14.15 -12.95
C GLU A 587 -24.36 14.11 -14.42
N LEU A 588 -23.14 13.64 -14.66
CA LEU A 588 -22.55 13.54 -15.99
C LEU A 588 -22.68 12.13 -16.57
N ASN A 589 -23.22 11.18 -15.79
CA ASN A 589 -23.32 9.76 -16.15
C ASN A 589 -21.96 9.13 -16.50
N ILE A 590 -20.89 9.54 -15.83
CA ILE A 590 -19.54 8.98 -16.01
C ILE A 590 -18.97 8.45 -14.69
N ALA A 591 -18.03 7.52 -14.78
CA ALA A 591 -17.20 7.09 -13.65
C ALA A 591 -15.76 6.86 -14.09
N ALA A 592 -14.81 7.03 -13.18
CA ALA A 592 -13.40 6.74 -13.39
C ALA A 592 -12.96 5.61 -12.47
N GLY A 593 -12.49 4.51 -13.04
CA GLY A 593 -11.91 3.38 -12.30
C GLY A 593 -10.40 3.41 -12.34
N ALA A 594 -9.77 3.33 -11.18
CA ALA A 594 -8.35 3.03 -11.04
C ALA A 594 -8.22 1.51 -10.87
N CYS A 595 -7.75 0.83 -11.91
CA CYS A 595 -7.94 -0.61 -12.04
C CYS A 595 -6.64 -1.36 -12.29
N SER A 596 -5.90 -1.60 -11.20
CA SER A 596 -4.64 -2.34 -11.04
C SER A 596 -3.54 -2.09 -12.08
N GLY A 597 -3.80 -2.23 -13.38
CA GLY A 597 -2.93 -1.83 -14.48
C GLY A 597 -3.45 -0.75 -15.43
N ASN A 598 -4.69 -0.26 -15.28
CA ASN A 598 -5.25 0.77 -16.15
C ASN A 598 -6.06 1.83 -15.38
N GLY A 599 -6.03 3.06 -15.89
CA GLY A 599 -7.07 4.06 -15.63
C GLY A 599 -8.19 3.90 -16.65
N ILE A 600 -9.44 3.81 -16.21
CA ILE A 600 -10.59 3.51 -17.08
C ILE A 600 -11.68 4.56 -16.90
N LEU A 601 -12.23 5.04 -18.01
CA LEU A 601 -13.43 5.88 -18.03
C LEU A 601 -14.65 5.01 -18.39
N PHE A 602 -15.71 5.11 -17.60
CA PHE A 602 -16.96 4.35 -17.77
C PHE A 602 -18.14 5.28 -18.07
N ASP A 603 -19.07 4.79 -18.90
CA ASP A 603 -20.43 5.29 -19.04
C ASP A 603 -21.30 4.60 -17.98
N ILE A 604 -21.99 5.38 -17.17
CA ILE A 604 -22.91 4.91 -16.13
C ILE A 604 -24.32 5.46 -16.34
N SER A 605 -24.69 5.84 -17.58
CA SER A 605 -26.03 6.29 -17.96
C SER A 605 -27.10 5.25 -17.60
N ASP A 606 -26.75 3.96 -17.66
CA ASP A 606 -27.45 2.92 -16.91
C ASP A 606 -26.58 2.48 -15.71
N PRO A 607 -26.89 2.93 -14.48
CA PRO A 607 -26.16 2.53 -13.28
C PRO A 607 -26.15 1.02 -13.02
N ARG A 608 -27.00 0.24 -13.70
CA ARG A 608 -27.03 -1.22 -13.54
C ARG A 608 -26.12 -1.96 -14.52
N ALA A 609 -25.64 -1.29 -15.55
CA ALA A 609 -24.85 -1.87 -16.63
C ALA A 609 -23.77 -0.88 -17.10
N PRO A 610 -22.72 -0.62 -16.28
CA PRO A 610 -21.61 0.23 -16.68
C PRO A 610 -20.90 -0.29 -17.94
N GLU A 611 -20.53 0.61 -18.84
CA GLU A 611 -19.79 0.30 -20.05
C GLU A 611 -18.47 1.06 -20.10
N ARG A 612 -17.41 0.41 -20.60
CA ARG A 612 -16.10 1.06 -20.76
C ARG A 612 -16.09 1.99 -21.97
N ILE A 613 -15.77 3.26 -21.74
CA ILE A 613 -15.63 4.30 -22.76
C ILE A 613 -14.19 4.32 -23.29
N ASP A 614 -13.22 4.45 -22.38
CA ASP A 614 -11.80 4.61 -22.70
C ASP A 614 -10.93 3.97 -21.61
N ALA A 615 -9.69 3.64 -21.94
CA ALA A 615 -8.72 3.14 -20.97
C ALA A 615 -7.30 3.56 -21.35
N VAL A 616 -6.50 3.89 -20.34
CA VAL A 616 -5.11 4.31 -20.48
C VAL A 616 -4.18 3.45 -19.63
N GLU A 617 -2.91 3.43 -20.02
CA GLU A 617 -1.79 2.84 -19.28
C GLU A 617 -0.78 3.95 -19.03
N ASP A 618 0.03 3.80 -17.99
CA ASP A 618 1.06 4.76 -17.62
C ASP A 618 2.29 3.98 -17.19
N THR A 619 3.41 4.19 -17.88
CA THR A 619 4.66 3.46 -17.64
C THR A 619 5.33 3.83 -16.31
N GLY A 620 4.93 4.95 -15.70
CA GLY A 620 5.36 5.37 -14.38
C GLY A 620 4.56 4.75 -13.24
N PHE A 621 3.43 4.09 -13.54
CA PHE A 621 2.54 3.53 -12.53
C PHE A 621 2.86 2.08 -12.22
N ALA A 622 2.92 1.72 -10.95
CA ALA A 622 2.98 0.33 -10.52
C ALA A 622 1.58 -0.25 -10.29
N TYR A 623 0.70 0.52 -9.64
CA TYR A 623 -0.64 0.07 -9.27
C TYR A 623 -1.65 1.23 -9.28
N TRP A 624 -2.60 1.21 -10.21
CA TRP A 624 -3.65 2.22 -10.28
C TRP A 624 -4.59 2.09 -9.09
N HIS A 625 -4.60 3.11 -8.24
CA HIS A 625 -5.16 3.02 -6.90
C HIS A 625 -6.48 3.79 -6.74
N SER A 626 -6.50 5.09 -6.99
CA SER A 626 -7.72 5.91 -6.89
C SER A 626 -7.87 6.91 -8.03
N ALA A 627 -9.08 7.46 -8.17
CA ALA A 627 -9.45 8.43 -9.20
C ALA A 627 -10.27 9.57 -8.59
N THR A 628 -10.06 10.81 -8.99
CA THR A 628 -10.90 11.96 -8.58
C THR A 628 -11.09 12.91 -9.75
N PHE A 629 -12.34 13.27 -10.04
CA PHE A 629 -12.68 14.30 -11.01
C PHE A 629 -12.48 15.70 -10.46
N ASN A 630 -12.20 16.66 -11.35
CA ASN A 630 -12.39 18.07 -11.02
C ASN A 630 -13.89 18.41 -10.90
N ASN A 631 -14.21 19.63 -10.46
CA ASN A 631 -15.60 20.01 -10.17
C ASN A 631 -16.54 19.97 -11.40
N GLU A 632 -15.99 20.17 -12.59
CA GLU A 632 -16.75 20.16 -13.85
C GLU A 632 -16.81 18.77 -14.51
N GLY A 633 -16.11 17.77 -13.96
CA GLY A 633 -15.98 16.44 -14.57
C GLY A 633 -15.27 16.43 -15.92
N THR A 634 -14.44 17.45 -16.18
CA THR A 634 -13.65 17.63 -17.41
C THR A 634 -12.22 17.14 -17.27
N LYS A 635 -11.79 16.80 -16.06
CA LYS A 635 -10.46 16.27 -15.74
C LYS A 635 -10.58 15.15 -14.73
N VAL A 636 -9.60 14.24 -14.72
CA VAL A 636 -9.45 13.21 -13.69
C VAL A 636 -8.00 13.11 -13.26
N LEU A 637 -7.79 13.02 -11.95
CA LEU A 637 -6.52 12.72 -11.32
C LEU A 637 -6.56 11.25 -10.88
N PHE A 638 -5.59 10.46 -11.34
CA PHE A 638 -5.38 9.07 -10.90
C PHE A 638 -4.15 8.98 -9.99
N THR A 639 -4.18 8.08 -9.01
CA THR A 639 -3.07 7.88 -8.06
C THR A 639 -2.39 6.52 -8.28
N ASP A 640 -1.07 6.46 -8.02
CA ASP A 640 -0.26 5.24 -8.09
C ASP A 640 0.14 4.76 -6.70
N GLU A 641 -0.27 3.54 -6.32
CA GLU A 641 0.11 2.92 -5.04
C GLU A 641 1.47 2.21 -5.11
N TRP A 642 2.51 2.92 -5.56
CA TRP A 642 3.84 2.32 -5.71
C TRP A 642 4.39 1.78 -4.39
N GLY A 643 4.83 0.51 -4.42
CA GLY A 643 5.31 -0.20 -3.24
C GLY A 643 4.20 -0.79 -2.37
N GLY A 644 2.94 -0.78 -2.84
CA GLY A 644 1.80 -1.41 -2.17
C GLY A 644 1.55 -0.83 -0.77
N GLY A 645 1.76 0.48 -0.63
CA GLY A 645 1.48 1.21 0.60
C GLY A 645 2.41 0.95 1.79
N THR A 646 3.36 0.03 1.69
CA THR A 646 4.19 -0.40 2.84
C THR A 646 5.65 -0.04 2.70
N ARG A 647 6.11 0.39 1.53
CA ARG A 647 7.53 0.65 1.25
C ARG A 647 7.87 2.15 1.30
N PRO A 648 9.12 2.51 1.60
CA PRO A 648 9.56 3.90 1.54
C PRO A 648 9.78 4.28 0.07
N ARG A 649 8.82 4.97 -0.55
CA ARG A 649 8.80 5.26 -2.00
C ARG A 649 8.80 6.74 -2.35
N CYS A 650 9.13 7.58 -1.39
CA CYS A 650 9.35 9.02 -1.57
C CYS A 650 10.79 9.39 -1.21
N ARG A 651 11.74 8.48 -1.45
CA ARG A 651 13.15 8.68 -1.12
C ARG A 651 13.73 9.74 -2.05
N ALA A 652 14.78 10.42 -1.61
CA ALA A 652 15.34 11.57 -2.34
C ALA A 652 15.88 11.27 -3.75
N TYR A 653 16.07 10.00 -4.11
CA TYR A 653 16.47 9.57 -5.46
C TYR A 653 15.37 8.83 -6.22
N ASP A 654 14.23 8.56 -5.58
CA ASP A 654 13.11 7.95 -6.30
C ASP A 654 12.65 8.93 -7.39
N PRO A 655 12.39 8.44 -8.63
CA PRO A 655 11.87 9.31 -9.68
C PRO A 655 10.58 10.01 -9.25
N LEU A 656 10.45 11.30 -9.57
CA LEU A 656 9.23 12.06 -9.27
C LEU A 656 8.02 11.63 -10.11
N THR A 657 8.24 10.85 -11.16
CA THR A 657 7.20 10.27 -12.01
C THR A 657 6.72 8.90 -11.52
N TRP A 658 7.36 8.32 -10.51
CA TRP A 658 7.02 7.00 -9.96
C TRP A 658 6.24 7.18 -8.66
N GLY A 659 5.12 6.46 -8.44
CA GLY A 659 4.26 6.70 -7.28
C GLY A 659 3.68 8.12 -7.26
N ALA A 660 3.47 8.69 -8.45
CA ALA A 660 2.97 10.04 -8.65
C ALA A 660 1.49 9.99 -9.04
N ASP A 661 0.80 11.09 -8.82
CA ASP A 661 -0.53 11.32 -9.38
C ASP A 661 -0.38 11.62 -10.87
N ALA A 662 -1.28 11.12 -11.71
CA ALA A 662 -1.34 11.41 -13.14
C ALA A 662 -2.63 12.18 -13.45
N ILE A 663 -2.49 13.32 -14.11
CA ILE A 663 -3.60 14.22 -14.44
C ILE A 663 -3.95 14.05 -15.93
N TYR A 664 -5.23 13.77 -16.18
CA TYR A 664 -5.79 13.61 -17.52
C TYR A 664 -6.93 14.59 -17.74
N ASP A 665 -6.94 15.24 -18.90
CA ASP A 665 -8.12 15.96 -19.38
C ASP A 665 -9.05 15.00 -20.11
N ILE A 666 -10.36 15.20 -20.00
CA ILE A 666 -11.39 14.42 -20.70
C ILE A 666 -11.84 15.20 -21.93
N VAL A 667 -11.36 14.78 -23.11
CA VAL A 667 -11.66 15.44 -24.39
C VAL A 667 -12.33 14.43 -25.32
N ASP A 668 -13.54 14.75 -25.77
CA ASP A 668 -14.35 13.86 -26.63
C ASP A 668 -14.45 12.42 -26.07
N ASN A 669 -14.73 12.32 -24.77
CA ASN A 669 -14.81 11.05 -24.03
C ASN A 669 -13.50 10.25 -23.99
N LYS A 670 -12.35 10.90 -24.15
CA LYS A 670 -11.02 10.26 -24.04
C LYS A 670 -10.17 10.88 -22.96
N LEU A 671 -9.37 10.05 -22.32
CA LEU A 671 -8.37 10.45 -21.34
C LEU A 671 -7.12 10.94 -22.06
N VAL A 672 -6.81 12.22 -21.93
CA VAL A 672 -5.63 12.86 -22.54
C VAL A 672 -4.65 13.26 -21.44
N PHE A 673 -3.55 12.51 -21.33
CA PHE A 673 -2.50 12.75 -20.34
C PHE A 673 -1.95 14.18 -20.45
N GLN A 674 -1.77 14.84 -19.30
CA GLN A 674 -1.21 16.19 -19.21
C GLN A 674 0.10 16.21 -18.42
N SER A 675 0.11 15.69 -17.20
CA SER A 675 1.27 15.76 -16.31
C SER A 675 1.23 14.74 -15.17
N HIS A 676 2.37 14.59 -14.50
CA HIS A 676 2.47 13.92 -13.20
C HIS A 676 2.66 14.93 -12.09
N PHE A 677 2.12 14.65 -10.91
CA PHE A 677 2.40 15.37 -9.68
C PHE A 677 2.82 14.39 -8.58
N LYS A 678 3.94 14.67 -7.91
CA LYS A 678 4.34 13.99 -6.68
C LYS A 678 4.79 15.04 -5.68
N MET A 679 4.47 14.84 -4.40
CA MET A 679 4.91 15.79 -3.39
C MET A 679 6.44 15.98 -3.43
N PRO A 680 6.95 17.21 -3.30
CA PRO A 680 8.37 17.51 -3.45
C PRO A 680 9.21 17.15 -2.21
N ALA A 681 8.61 16.47 -1.23
CA ALA A 681 9.18 16.17 0.08
C ALA A 681 9.88 14.81 0.10
N PRO A 682 11.22 14.76 0.08
CA PRO A 682 11.90 13.49 0.21
C PRO A 682 11.82 12.97 1.65
N GLN A 683 11.52 11.68 1.81
CA GLN A 683 11.32 10.98 3.08
C GLN A 683 12.39 9.91 3.33
N GLY A 684 12.49 9.43 4.58
CA GLY A 684 13.43 8.41 5.03
C GLY A 684 13.01 6.96 4.77
N GLU A 685 13.90 6.02 5.11
CA GLU A 685 13.66 4.57 4.95
C GLU A 685 12.63 4.00 5.95
N THR A 686 12.30 4.74 7.01
CA THR A 686 11.32 4.33 8.03
C THR A 686 9.91 4.85 7.73
N GLU A 687 9.73 5.54 6.61
CA GLU A 687 8.48 6.20 6.21
C GLU A 687 7.89 5.54 4.98
N ASN A 688 6.81 4.77 5.13
CA ASN A 688 6.04 4.33 3.97
C ASN A 688 5.38 5.54 3.30
N CYS A 689 5.50 5.65 1.99
CA CYS A 689 5.06 6.85 1.31
C CYS A 689 4.47 6.55 -0.06
N VAL A 690 3.20 6.90 -0.21
CA VAL A 690 2.42 6.68 -1.42
C VAL A 690 1.22 7.61 -1.45
N ALA A 691 0.72 7.95 -2.64
CA ALA A 691 -0.54 8.66 -2.80
C ALA A 691 -1.72 7.75 -2.46
N HIS A 692 -2.75 8.31 -1.83
CA HIS A 692 -3.97 7.59 -1.46
C HIS A 692 -5.23 8.43 -1.74
N ASN A 693 -6.26 8.41 -0.89
CA ASN A 693 -7.56 9.01 -1.22
C ASN A 693 -7.65 10.50 -0.87
N GLY A 694 -8.31 11.26 -1.73
CA GLY A 694 -8.42 12.71 -1.63
C GLY A 694 -9.75 13.25 -2.14
N SER A 695 -9.92 14.57 -2.13
CA SER A 695 -11.10 15.23 -2.72
C SER A 695 -10.81 16.64 -3.20
N ILE A 696 -11.71 17.19 -4.01
CA ILE A 696 -11.62 18.59 -4.44
C ILE A 696 -11.90 19.56 -3.28
N ILE A 697 -11.17 20.68 -3.27
CA ILE A 697 -11.51 21.88 -2.50
C ILE A 697 -12.22 22.85 -3.47
N PRO A 698 -13.51 23.18 -3.23
CA PRO A 698 -14.38 23.87 -4.18
C PRO A 698 -14.17 25.39 -4.20
N VAL A 699 -12.97 25.84 -4.56
CA VAL A 699 -12.75 27.27 -4.82
C VAL A 699 -13.38 27.63 -6.17
N PRO A 700 -14.27 28.65 -6.25
CA PRO A 700 -14.92 29.01 -7.52
C PRO A 700 -13.92 29.25 -8.65
N GLY A 701 -14.11 28.56 -9.78
CA GLY A 701 -13.28 28.70 -10.97
C GLY A 701 -11.86 28.12 -10.87
N ARG A 702 -11.55 27.33 -9.85
CA ARG A 702 -10.24 26.67 -9.68
C ARG A 702 -10.41 25.18 -9.41
N ASP A 703 -9.45 24.41 -9.92
CA ASP A 703 -9.34 22.98 -9.63
C ASP A 703 -8.27 22.80 -8.55
N ILE A 704 -8.72 22.66 -7.30
CA ILE A 704 -7.84 22.42 -6.15
C ILE A 704 -8.20 21.07 -5.54
N PHE A 705 -7.19 20.32 -5.16
CA PHE A 705 -7.32 18.97 -4.62
C PHE A 705 -6.55 18.84 -3.31
N VAL A 706 -7.11 18.12 -2.34
CA VAL A 706 -6.41 17.70 -1.14
C VAL A 706 -6.10 16.20 -1.24
N GLN A 707 -4.81 15.88 -1.26
CA GLN A 707 -4.25 14.56 -1.45
C GLN A 707 -3.74 14.02 -0.11
N ALA A 708 -4.17 12.81 0.25
CA ALA A 708 -3.54 12.05 1.30
C ALA A 708 -2.30 11.36 0.74
N TRP A 709 -1.17 11.58 1.38
CA TRP A 709 -0.02 10.71 1.28
C TRP A 709 0.02 9.91 2.58
N TYR A 710 0.56 8.70 2.59
CA TYR A 710 0.77 7.94 3.83
C TYR A 710 1.67 8.71 4.81
N GLN A 711 2.87 8.24 5.18
CA GLN A 711 3.72 9.03 6.07
C GLN A 711 4.27 10.31 5.40
N GLY A 712 3.91 10.59 4.15
CA GLY A 712 4.16 11.87 3.48
C GLY A 712 3.19 13.01 3.83
N GLY A 713 2.14 12.72 4.61
CA GLY A 713 1.24 13.74 5.13
C GLY A 713 0.10 14.14 4.18
N VAL A 714 -0.27 15.41 4.20
CA VAL A 714 -1.33 16.00 3.38
C VAL A 714 -0.71 17.02 2.44
N SER A 715 -1.08 16.97 1.16
CA SER A 715 -0.71 17.96 0.16
C SER A 715 -1.97 18.60 -0.43
N VAL A 716 -2.02 19.92 -0.53
CA VAL A 716 -3.06 20.64 -1.26
C VAL A 716 -2.46 21.14 -2.56
N VAL A 717 -3.04 20.71 -3.67
CA VAL A 717 -2.50 20.91 -5.03
C VAL A 717 -3.50 21.73 -5.84
N ASP A 718 -3.04 22.81 -6.47
CA ASP A 718 -3.77 23.50 -7.52
C ASP A 718 -3.37 22.91 -8.87
N PHE A 719 -4.34 22.33 -9.57
CA PHE A 719 -4.19 21.74 -10.90
C PHE A 719 -5.15 22.37 -11.92
N THR A 720 -5.55 23.63 -11.67
CA THR A 720 -6.34 24.44 -12.62
C THR A 720 -5.69 24.45 -14.00
N ASP A 721 -4.35 24.54 -14.05
CA ASP A 721 -3.56 24.18 -15.22
C ASP A 721 -3.10 22.72 -15.10
N SER A 722 -3.75 21.82 -15.86
CA SER A 722 -3.47 20.39 -15.83
C SER A 722 -2.03 20.04 -16.21
N ALA A 723 -1.33 20.92 -16.93
CA ALA A 723 0.05 20.70 -17.35
C ALA A 723 1.08 21.15 -16.30
N ASN A 724 0.68 21.98 -15.33
CA ASN A 724 1.58 22.58 -14.34
C ASN A 724 0.93 22.59 -12.94
N PRO A 725 0.68 21.42 -12.32
CA PRO A 725 0.16 21.35 -10.96
C PRO A 725 1.16 21.91 -9.94
N VAL A 726 0.66 22.59 -8.91
CA VAL A 726 1.49 23.24 -7.87
C VAL A 726 0.97 22.92 -6.48
N GLU A 727 1.84 22.47 -5.58
CA GLU A 727 1.54 22.36 -4.14
C GLU A 727 1.40 23.76 -3.53
N ILE A 728 0.26 24.05 -2.90
CA ILE A 728 -0.08 25.35 -2.31
C ILE A 728 -0.27 25.31 -0.79
N ALA A 729 -0.36 24.13 -0.19
CA ALA A 729 -0.39 23.93 1.26
C ALA A 729 0.02 22.50 1.60
N TYR A 730 0.54 22.26 2.81
CA TYR A 730 0.81 20.91 3.30
C TYR A 730 0.76 20.82 4.82
N PHE A 731 0.60 19.59 5.31
CA PHE A 731 0.82 19.22 6.69
C PHE A 731 1.49 17.84 6.73
N ASP A 732 2.58 17.70 7.49
CA ASP A 732 3.31 16.44 7.57
C ASP A 732 3.88 16.20 8.98
N ARG A 733 4.13 14.94 9.33
CA ARG A 733 4.75 14.50 10.58
C ARG A 733 5.90 13.56 10.30
N GLY A 734 6.91 13.58 11.16
CA GLY A 734 7.99 12.61 11.09
C GLY A 734 7.50 11.16 11.30
N PRO A 735 8.43 10.20 11.12
CA PRO A 735 8.11 8.79 11.12
C PRO A 735 7.43 8.35 12.41
N ILE A 736 6.64 7.27 12.35
CA ILE A 736 6.05 6.67 13.56
C ILE A 736 7.14 6.17 14.52
N ASP A 737 8.17 5.49 14.01
CA ASP A 737 9.30 4.97 14.77
C ASP A 737 10.64 5.37 14.14
N ALA A 738 11.68 5.50 14.97
CA ALA A 738 13.00 5.95 14.54
C ALA A 738 13.79 4.89 13.76
N ASP A 739 13.53 3.61 14.05
CA ASP A 739 14.37 2.50 13.60
C ASP A 739 13.58 1.54 12.70
N ASP A 740 12.28 1.36 12.96
CA ASP A 740 11.43 0.43 12.23
C ASP A 740 10.47 1.16 11.28
N LEU A 741 10.33 0.65 10.07
CA LEU A 741 9.22 1.07 9.20
C LEU A 741 7.92 0.48 9.73
N VAL A 742 6.98 1.36 10.05
CA VAL A 742 5.61 1.03 10.43
C VAL A 742 4.67 1.67 9.42
N THR A 743 3.69 0.93 8.91
CA THR A 743 2.67 1.50 8.02
C THR A 743 1.84 2.54 8.78
N GLY A 744 2.00 3.81 8.43
CA GLY A 744 1.31 4.92 9.07
C GLY A 744 0.94 6.03 8.08
N GLY A 745 0.53 7.18 8.63
CA GLY A 745 0.20 8.36 7.85
C GLY A 745 -1.24 8.38 7.33
N TYR A 746 -1.57 9.27 6.39
CA TYR A 746 -2.98 9.50 6.02
C TYR A 746 -3.50 8.49 5.00
N TRP A 747 -4.52 7.72 5.40
CA TRP A 747 -5.32 6.90 4.49
C TRP A 747 -6.16 7.77 3.56
N SER A 748 -6.84 8.77 4.10
CA SER A 748 -7.68 9.65 3.29
C SER A 748 -7.71 11.07 3.82
N THR A 749 -7.94 12.02 2.92
CA THR A 749 -8.15 13.43 3.26
C THR A 749 -9.31 14.02 2.48
N TYR A 750 -10.31 14.53 3.20
CA TYR A 750 -11.55 14.99 2.59
C TYR A 750 -11.91 16.43 2.99
N TRP A 751 -12.34 17.22 2.02
CA TRP A 751 -12.93 18.52 2.26
C TRP A 751 -14.40 18.39 2.63
N TYR A 752 -14.80 18.94 3.77
CA TYR A 752 -16.20 18.99 4.17
C TYR A 752 -16.48 20.26 5.00
N GLN A 753 -17.48 21.05 4.58
CA GLN A 753 -17.95 22.27 5.26
C GLN A 753 -16.82 23.22 5.73
N GLY A 754 -15.86 23.54 4.85
CA GLY A 754 -14.80 24.51 5.17
C GLY A 754 -13.65 23.96 6.00
N LYS A 755 -13.52 22.63 6.10
CA LYS A 755 -12.46 21.93 6.83
C LYS A 755 -11.92 20.78 5.99
N ILE A 756 -10.69 20.38 6.28
CA ILE A 756 -10.06 19.16 5.74
C ILE A 756 -10.01 18.15 6.88
N TYR A 757 -10.58 16.97 6.68
CA TYR A 757 -10.55 15.86 7.64
C TYR A 757 -9.62 14.78 7.11
N GLY A 758 -8.60 14.44 7.88
CA GLY A 758 -7.65 13.37 7.53
C GLY A 758 -7.79 12.18 8.48
N THR A 759 -7.90 10.97 7.93
CA THR A 759 -7.74 9.73 8.70
C THR A 759 -6.30 9.26 8.64
N GLU A 760 -5.64 9.29 9.80
CA GLU A 760 -4.32 8.72 9.96
C GLU A 760 -4.47 7.25 10.38
N ILE A 761 -3.77 6.35 9.68
CA ILE A 761 -3.84 4.90 9.81
C ILE A 761 -3.70 4.43 11.26
N ILE A 762 -2.78 4.99 12.05
CA ILE A 762 -2.44 4.62 13.43
C ILE A 762 -2.84 5.70 14.45
N ARG A 763 -2.54 6.98 14.20
CA ARG A 763 -2.65 8.07 15.18
C ARG A 763 -4.11 8.47 15.45
N GLY A 764 -4.97 8.52 14.43
CA GLY A 764 -6.38 8.87 14.59
C GLY A 764 -6.91 9.83 13.52
N ILE A 765 -7.57 10.91 13.92
CA ILE A 765 -8.22 11.87 13.01
C ILE A 765 -7.65 13.27 13.24
N ASP A 766 -7.25 13.92 12.15
CA ASP A 766 -6.90 15.34 12.15
C ASP A 766 -7.97 16.16 11.44
N VAL A 767 -8.23 17.35 11.98
CA VAL A 767 -9.04 18.38 11.33
C VAL A 767 -8.16 19.59 11.08
N LEU A 768 -8.03 19.96 9.81
CA LEU A 768 -7.22 21.06 9.33
C LEU A 768 -8.11 22.14 8.70
N ALA A 769 -7.60 23.36 8.65
CA ALA A 769 -8.24 24.46 7.93
C ALA A 769 -7.19 25.21 7.11
N LEU A 770 -7.58 25.66 5.92
CA LEU A 770 -6.79 26.59 5.12
C LEU A 770 -6.63 27.92 5.85
N VAL A 771 -5.46 28.54 5.67
CA VAL A 771 -5.22 29.93 6.08
C VAL A 771 -4.86 30.76 4.85
N PRO A 772 -5.15 32.08 4.86
CA PRO A 772 -4.81 32.95 3.75
C PRO A 772 -3.31 32.94 3.45
N SER A 773 -2.98 32.95 2.18
CA SER A 773 -1.62 32.93 1.67
C SER A 773 -1.51 33.68 0.35
N GLU A 774 -0.33 33.63 -0.28
CA GLU A 774 -0.13 34.12 -1.64
C GLU A 774 -0.91 33.32 -2.70
N HIS A 775 -1.32 32.09 -2.37
CA HIS A 775 -2.05 31.18 -3.27
C HIS A 775 -3.57 31.26 -3.11
N LEU A 776 -4.05 31.55 -1.90
CA LEU A 776 -5.48 31.60 -1.56
C LEU A 776 -5.80 32.79 -0.66
N THR A 777 -6.72 33.65 -1.09
CA THR A 777 -7.18 34.77 -0.27
C THR A 777 -8.24 34.34 0.75
N ASP A 778 -8.52 35.22 1.71
CA ASP A 778 -9.65 35.05 2.65
C ASP A 778 -10.98 34.82 1.91
N ASN A 779 -11.23 35.55 0.81
CA ASN A 779 -12.47 35.42 0.05
C ASN A 779 -12.56 34.08 -0.70
N GLU A 780 -11.45 33.57 -1.24
CA GLU A 780 -11.40 32.25 -1.89
C GLU A 780 -11.68 31.13 -0.88
N ILE A 781 -11.08 31.21 0.32
CA ILE A 781 -11.32 30.23 1.39
C ILE A 781 -12.77 30.31 1.88
N ALA A 782 -13.31 31.51 2.06
CA ALA A 782 -14.69 31.72 2.47
C ALA A 782 -15.69 31.24 1.40
N ALA A 783 -15.42 31.49 0.11
CA ALA A 783 -16.25 31.02 -0.98
C ALA A 783 -16.23 29.48 -1.08
N ALA A 784 -15.08 28.83 -0.87
CA ALA A 784 -15.01 27.37 -0.81
C ALA A 784 -15.81 26.78 0.36
N ALA A 785 -15.85 27.45 1.51
CA ALA A 785 -16.67 27.03 2.64
C ALA A 785 -18.18 27.21 2.39
N LEU A 786 -18.58 28.07 1.45
CA LEU A 786 -19.97 28.30 1.05
C LEU A 786 -20.45 27.41 -0.10
N ALA A 787 -19.57 26.60 -0.68
CA ALA A 787 -19.92 25.69 -1.76
C ALA A 787 -20.97 24.68 -1.28
N ASP A 788 -22.04 24.53 -2.06
CA ASP A 788 -23.05 23.50 -1.87
C ASP A 788 -22.65 22.25 -2.65
N HIS A 789 -22.36 21.18 -1.92
CA HIS A 789 -22.08 19.83 -2.42
C HIS A 789 -23.20 18.84 -2.06
N GLY A 790 -24.34 19.35 -1.62
CA GLY A 790 -25.35 18.56 -0.94
C GLY A 790 -25.00 18.29 0.53
N ALA A 791 -25.92 17.62 1.21
CA ALA A 791 -25.82 17.32 2.64
C ALA A 791 -25.01 16.04 2.94
N VAL A 792 -24.48 15.36 1.92
CA VAL A 792 -23.81 14.05 2.06
C VAL A 792 -22.50 14.10 1.28
N PHE A 793 -21.43 13.60 1.90
CA PHE A 793 -20.18 13.30 1.23
C PHE A 793 -19.87 11.82 1.43
N ASN A 794 -19.70 11.09 0.33
CA ASN A 794 -19.21 9.72 0.34
C ASN A 794 -17.89 9.65 -0.44
N PRO A 795 -16.91 8.88 0.06
CA PRO A 795 -15.75 8.48 -0.73
C PRO A 795 -16.18 7.93 -2.10
N GLN A 796 -15.40 8.25 -3.13
CA GLN A 796 -15.65 7.82 -4.51
C GLN A 796 -17.04 8.19 -5.10
N GLN A 797 -17.77 9.15 -4.50
CA GLN A 797 -19.00 9.71 -5.04
C GLN A 797 -18.89 11.23 -5.15
N GLN A 798 -18.84 11.76 -6.37
CA GLN A 798 -18.65 13.18 -6.60
C GLN A 798 -19.88 13.82 -7.24
N PHE A 799 -20.21 15.00 -6.72
CA PHE A 799 -21.27 15.87 -7.19
C PHE A 799 -20.68 17.24 -7.54
N PRO A 800 -21.17 17.92 -8.59
CA PRO A 800 -20.68 19.24 -8.95
C PRO A 800 -21.03 20.24 -7.84
N ALA A 801 -20.04 20.95 -7.35
CA ALA A 801 -20.22 22.07 -6.43
C ALA A 801 -20.91 23.23 -7.12
N SER A 802 -21.79 23.91 -6.38
CA SER A 802 -22.34 25.20 -6.78
C SER A 802 -22.17 26.23 -5.67
N TRP A 803 -22.16 27.52 -6.03
CA TRP A 803 -22.01 28.60 -5.05
C TRP A 803 -23.27 29.46 -5.00
N PRO A 804 -23.69 29.92 -3.81
CA PRO A 804 -24.79 30.85 -3.69
C PRO A 804 -24.41 32.20 -4.31
N VAL A 805 -25.43 32.95 -4.78
CA VAL A 805 -25.23 34.34 -5.21
C VAL A 805 -24.91 35.21 -3.99
N ALA A 806 -23.61 35.42 -3.74
CA ALA A 806 -23.08 36.12 -2.57
C ALA A 806 -21.88 37.01 -2.94
N PRO A 807 -21.73 38.21 -2.36
CA PRO A 807 -20.63 39.13 -2.67
C PRO A 807 -19.24 38.52 -2.49
N VAL A 808 -19.05 37.66 -1.49
CA VAL A 808 -17.77 36.97 -1.24
C VAL A 808 -17.34 36.09 -2.42
N VAL A 809 -18.27 35.49 -3.17
CA VAL A 809 -17.96 34.70 -4.38
C VAL A 809 -17.45 35.61 -5.49
N SER A 810 -18.08 36.78 -5.69
CA SER A 810 -17.57 37.79 -6.62
C SER A 810 -16.23 38.37 -6.17
N MET A 811 -16.01 38.55 -4.86
CA MET A 811 -14.72 38.97 -4.34
C MET A 811 -13.63 37.90 -4.56
N ALA A 812 -13.96 36.62 -4.46
CA ALA A 812 -13.02 35.53 -4.79
C ALA A 812 -12.58 35.58 -6.26
N TYR A 813 -13.52 35.74 -7.20
CA TYR A 813 -13.18 35.93 -8.62
C TYR A 813 -12.37 37.22 -8.87
N LEU A 814 -12.68 38.30 -8.14
CA LEU A 814 -11.94 39.55 -8.23
C LEU A 814 -10.50 39.41 -7.72
N ASP A 815 -10.30 38.70 -6.61
CA ASP A 815 -8.98 38.39 -6.05
C ASP A 815 -8.13 37.59 -7.05
N GLN A 816 -8.72 36.59 -7.69
CA GLN A 816 -8.07 35.81 -8.77
C GLN A 816 -7.66 36.71 -9.94
N LEU A 817 -8.55 37.61 -10.39
CA LEU A 817 -8.27 38.54 -11.48
C LEU A 817 -7.13 39.50 -11.14
N VAL A 818 -7.12 40.04 -9.92
CA VAL A 818 -6.07 40.93 -9.40
C VAL A 818 -4.74 40.20 -9.28
N ARG A 819 -4.73 38.96 -8.78
CA ARG A 819 -3.53 38.11 -8.69
C ARG A 819 -2.94 37.82 -10.07
N ALA A 820 -3.78 37.54 -11.07
CA ALA A 820 -3.35 37.34 -12.45
C ALA A 820 -2.91 38.65 -13.14
N ASN A 821 -3.40 39.80 -12.68
CA ASN A 821 -3.11 41.12 -13.28
C ASN A 821 -2.78 42.20 -12.22
N PRO A 822 -1.63 42.11 -11.52
CA PRO A 822 -1.33 43.02 -10.39
C PRO A 822 -1.34 44.51 -10.76
N GLY A 823 -1.05 44.85 -12.02
CA GLY A 823 -1.08 46.22 -12.53
C GLY A 823 -2.49 46.85 -12.59
N GLN A 824 -3.56 46.05 -12.51
CA GLN A 824 -4.95 46.53 -12.52
C GLN A 824 -5.53 46.72 -11.12
N ALA A 825 -4.81 46.37 -10.05
CA ALA A 825 -5.31 46.39 -8.68
C ALA A 825 -5.92 47.76 -8.27
N GLN A 826 -5.25 48.87 -8.63
CA GLN A 826 -5.75 50.21 -8.32
C GLN A 826 -7.02 50.57 -9.10
N THR A 827 -7.15 50.08 -10.34
CA THR A 827 -8.33 50.31 -11.17
C THR A 827 -9.53 49.51 -10.67
N LEU A 828 -9.29 48.32 -10.11
CA LEU A 828 -10.31 47.41 -9.59
C LEU A 828 -10.69 47.69 -8.12
N ALA A 829 -9.89 48.47 -7.39
CA ALA A 829 -10.16 48.81 -5.99
C ALA A 829 -11.60 49.29 -5.69
N PRO A 830 -12.23 50.17 -6.50
CA PRO A 830 -13.59 50.62 -6.22
C PRO A 830 -14.67 49.53 -6.39
N LEU A 831 -14.38 48.43 -7.09
CA LEU A 831 -15.28 47.29 -7.18
C LEU A 831 -15.37 46.54 -5.84
N TYR A 832 -14.28 46.43 -5.08
CA TYR A 832 -14.33 45.88 -3.71
C TYR A 832 -15.27 46.68 -2.82
N GLU A 833 -15.21 48.02 -2.88
CA GLU A 833 -16.12 48.89 -2.11
C GLU A 833 -17.59 48.65 -2.51
N THR A 834 -17.84 48.48 -3.81
CA THR A 834 -19.19 48.18 -4.33
C THR A 834 -19.70 46.83 -3.81
N LEU A 835 -18.85 45.80 -3.78
CA LEU A 835 -19.19 44.47 -3.28
C LEU A 835 -19.41 44.45 -1.76
N GLN A 836 -18.60 45.18 -1.00
CA GLN A 836 -18.80 45.35 0.45
C GLN A 836 -20.11 46.06 0.78
N LEU A 837 -20.49 47.09 0.00
CA LEU A 837 -21.80 47.74 0.17
C LEU A 837 -22.95 46.81 -0.21
N ALA A 838 -22.80 46.00 -1.27
CA ALA A 838 -23.77 44.99 -1.66
C ALA A 838 -23.98 43.94 -0.55
N GLU A 839 -22.92 43.54 0.15
CA GLU A 839 -22.99 42.64 1.31
C GLU A 839 -23.81 43.24 2.45
N VAL A 840 -23.51 44.48 2.86
CA VAL A 840 -24.27 45.19 3.90
C VAL A 840 -25.75 45.33 3.54
N LEU A 841 -26.09 45.53 2.27
CA LEU A 841 -27.47 45.59 1.81
C LEU A 841 -28.17 44.24 1.91
N LEU A 842 -27.52 43.15 1.48
CA LEU A 842 -28.07 41.79 1.58
C LEU A 842 -28.28 41.36 3.04
N GLU A 843 -27.36 41.69 3.94
CA GLU A 843 -27.49 41.39 5.38
C GLU A 843 -28.70 42.08 6.02
N LYS A 844 -29.06 43.26 5.52
CA LYS A 844 -30.20 44.05 6.02
C LYS A 844 -31.51 43.79 5.28
N ASP A 845 -31.50 42.95 4.24
CA ASP A 845 -32.61 42.77 3.30
C ASP A 845 -33.05 44.11 2.67
N GLU A 846 -32.07 44.99 2.41
CA GLU A 846 -32.25 46.32 1.82
C GLU A 846 -31.89 46.31 0.32
N GLN A 847 -32.53 47.21 -0.44
CA GLN A 847 -32.29 47.37 -1.88
C GLN A 847 -31.77 48.77 -2.19
N ASP A 848 -30.81 48.88 -3.11
CA ASP A 848 -30.31 50.17 -3.60
C ASP A 848 -30.09 50.12 -5.12
N THR A 849 -30.90 50.86 -5.86
CA THR A 849 -30.82 50.95 -7.32
C THR A 849 -29.48 51.50 -7.82
N THR A 850 -28.78 52.28 -7.00
CA THR A 850 -27.46 52.84 -7.31
C THR A 850 -26.41 51.75 -7.31
N ILE A 851 -26.41 50.89 -6.28
CA ILE A 851 -25.49 49.76 -6.19
C ILE A 851 -25.80 48.73 -7.29
N VAL A 852 -27.09 48.45 -7.54
CA VAL A 852 -27.50 47.57 -8.65
C VAL A 852 -26.98 48.09 -10.00
N SER A 853 -27.15 49.39 -10.30
CA SER A 853 -26.61 49.99 -11.52
C SER A 853 -25.09 49.89 -11.57
N SER A 854 -24.41 50.15 -10.46
CA SER A 854 -22.94 50.09 -10.40
C SER A 854 -22.42 48.68 -10.66
N LEU A 855 -23.09 47.64 -10.16
CA LEU A 855 -22.72 46.24 -10.42
C LEU A 855 -22.83 45.90 -11.92
N ILE A 856 -23.92 46.36 -12.56
CA ILE A 856 -24.12 46.18 -14.01
C ILE A 856 -23.05 46.94 -14.80
N ASP A 857 -22.79 48.21 -14.45
CA ASP A 857 -21.77 49.03 -15.11
C ASP A 857 -20.36 48.40 -15.01
N TRP A 858 -20.04 47.79 -13.87
CA TRP A 858 -18.81 47.00 -13.71
C TRP A 858 -18.82 45.75 -14.59
N ALA A 859 -19.91 44.98 -14.60
CA ALA A 859 -20.04 43.77 -15.41
C ALA A 859 -19.96 44.05 -16.93
N GLU A 860 -20.37 45.24 -17.37
CA GLU A 860 -20.27 45.71 -18.76
C GLU A 860 -18.95 46.44 -19.07
N SER A 861 -18.12 46.71 -18.05
CA SER A 861 -16.88 47.47 -18.20
C SER A 861 -15.85 46.74 -19.07
N PRO A 862 -15.14 47.45 -19.97
CA PRO A 862 -14.02 46.89 -20.72
C PRO A 862 -12.92 46.29 -19.84
N THR A 863 -12.79 46.76 -18.59
CA THR A 863 -11.81 46.23 -17.62
C THR A 863 -12.08 44.75 -17.30
N LEU A 864 -13.35 44.33 -17.29
CA LEU A 864 -13.74 42.95 -16.95
C LEU A 864 -13.98 42.08 -18.18
N ALA A 865 -13.73 42.57 -19.41
CA ALA A 865 -14.16 41.92 -20.66
C ALA A 865 -13.66 40.47 -20.88
N ARG A 866 -12.67 39.99 -20.11
CA ARG A 866 -12.15 38.62 -20.15
C ARG A 866 -12.39 37.82 -18.85
N ALA A 867 -13.19 38.36 -17.92
CA ALA A 867 -13.47 37.78 -16.62
C ALA A 867 -14.96 37.38 -16.56
N ASP A 868 -15.37 36.44 -17.41
CA ASP A 868 -16.79 36.10 -17.60
C ASP A 868 -17.45 35.61 -16.31
N ALA A 869 -16.79 34.74 -15.53
CA ALA A 869 -17.31 34.28 -14.24
C ALA A 869 -17.55 35.42 -13.24
N LEU A 870 -16.62 36.40 -13.17
CA LEU A 870 -16.82 37.59 -12.35
C LEU A 870 -18.01 38.40 -12.86
N ARG A 871 -18.09 38.68 -14.16
CA ARG A 871 -19.20 39.44 -14.77
C ARG A 871 -20.56 38.79 -14.50
N ASP A 872 -20.65 37.48 -14.69
CA ASP A 872 -21.88 36.72 -14.44
C ASP A 872 -22.28 36.78 -12.97
N SER A 873 -21.31 36.63 -12.05
CA SER A 873 -21.57 36.78 -10.61
C SER A 873 -22.08 38.19 -10.23
N LEU A 874 -21.54 39.25 -10.86
CA LEU A 874 -22.00 40.63 -10.66
C LEU A 874 -23.43 40.83 -11.20
N TYR A 875 -23.77 40.25 -12.35
CA TYR A 875 -25.14 40.27 -12.87
C TYR A 875 -26.10 39.57 -11.92
N ASP A 876 -25.75 38.41 -11.39
CA ASP A 876 -26.62 37.67 -10.48
C ASP A 876 -26.80 38.38 -9.15
N LEU A 877 -25.74 39.02 -8.62
CA LEU A 877 -25.87 39.92 -7.47
C LEU A 877 -26.80 41.09 -7.75
N SER A 878 -26.69 41.72 -8.93
CA SER A 878 -27.57 42.83 -9.32
C SER A 878 -29.05 42.40 -9.38
N LYS A 879 -29.33 41.18 -9.85
CA LYS A 879 -30.69 40.61 -9.88
C LYS A 879 -31.20 40.33 -8.47
N LYS A 880 -30.35 39.78 -7.60
CA LYS A 880 -30.70 39.46 -6.21
C LYS A 880 -31.01 40.71 -5.38
N LEU A 881 -30.29 41.81 -5.62
CA LEU A 881 -30.52 43.12 -5.00
C LEU A 881 -31.65 43.93 -5.67
N GLY A 882 -32.12 43.54 -6.85
CA GLY A 882 -33.12 44.25 -7.63
C GLY A 882 -34.58 43.92 -7.27
N VAL A 883 -35.51 44.74 -7.76
CA VAL A 883 -36.96 44.50 -7.63
C VAL A 883 -37.36 43.32 -8.55
N PRO A 884 -38.09 42.28 -8.07
CA PRO A 884 -38.67 41.29 -8.97
C PRO A 884 -39.60 41.99 -9.95
N ALA A 885 -39.39 41.77 -11.26
CA ALA A 885 -40.20 42.43 -12.29
C ALA A 885 -41.69 42.29 -11.95
N PRO A 886 -42.49 43.38 -11.91
CA PRO A 886 -43.91 43.26 -11.66
C PRO A 886 -44.52 42.41 -12.78
N THR A 887 -45.09 41.28 -12.40
CA THR A 887 -45.91 40.42 -13.24
C THR A 887 -46.80 41.31 -14.09
N ARG A 888 -46.55 41.34 -15.41
CA ARG A 888 -47.44 42.04 -16.35
C ARG A 888 -48.84 41.49 -16.12
N LEU A 889 -49.70 42.31 -15.52
CA LEU A 889 -51.14 42.12 -15.57
C LEU A 889 -51.50 41.94 -17.04
N ILE A 890 -51.91 40.72 -17.39
CA ILE A 890 -52.59 40.43 -18.65
C ILE A 890 -53.85 41.30 -18.62
N SER A 891 -53.79 42.42 -19.35
CA SER A 891 -54.95 43.26 -19.61
C SER A 891 -55.97 42.40 -20.34
N GLN A 892 -57.02 42.02 -19.64
CA GLN A 892 -58.27 41.56 -20.24
C GLN A 892 -58.81 42.68 -21.12
N THR A 893 -58.66 42.56 -22.44
CA THR A 893 -59.59 43.15 -23.39
C THR A 893 -59.71 42.23 -24.60
N ALA A 894 -60.78 41.43 -24.60
CA ALA A 894 -61.39 40.86 -25.81
C ALA A 894 -62.20 41.97 -26.53
N PRO A 895 -62.58 41.80 -27.82
CA PRO A 895 -63.42 40.68 -28.28
C PRO A 895 -62.70 39.65 -29.15
#